data_AF-A0A1C7LNB5-F1
#
_entry.id   AF-A0A1C7LNB5-F1
#
_cell.length_a   1.000
_cell.length_b   1.000
_cell.length_c   1.000
_cell.angle_alpha   90.00
_cell.angle_beta   90.00
_cell.angle_gamma   90.00
#
_symmetry.space_group_name_H-M   'P 1'
#
loop_
_entity.id
_entity.type
_entity.pdbx_description
1 polymer ?
#
loop_
_entity_poly.entity_id
_entity_poly.type
_entity_poly.pdbx_seq_one_letter_code
_entity_poly.pdbx_strand_id
1 'polypeptide(L)'
;MFTNRYSGYKSLWSDSHPVKRFYPWLAAFALCSIFFNICSVIYWATHRTRAISLDHYQRLHTKELVNSALMDSSHRPNQNEDAIVTSLYTDDFAFAAAILGHSLNRVNTTARRILMYIPDQVSPHALCIATATGFTPHPVTRIPPPEGGRGIYSHFADQFTKLKLWELDRFGVKGAVYLDADTLVLRNFDELFGLPYDFAAVPDVYDNGFAVSFNAGVLLMRPSSALYRQMVANIETAWYWRHEAEQAFLNAFYGAQALRLPYAYNVNLAMKQRSLGLWEALEGTHSSTSSRMGVRPDVTPKSPPEEHPAIGLIGMGAMGTMYAKYLADAGWEKIYVCDQASKYEALKEKYHNSSGITVLRDGHLVSRVSDFIMYSVEAEYIDRVVEEYGPSTKVGAIVAGQTSVKAPEKAAFEKYLPEDVHIVSCHSLHGPSVSPLGQPLVLIKHRATNEALTLVENILRPLQSRYVYLSYEDHDVVTANTQAVTHAAFLTMGTAWASALSYPWEHGYYVGGIETVKVNIMLRIYSNKWHVYAGLAIMNPSARIQIDQFSRSTTEIFKLMLAGDAAGLRQRIYEARDIVFGAPGQNNGAQNRAPILLSEDILDRELAPLSPGHGRLLGTPRVKPFVHLDLAATPIFRMWIGVAEYLFRSQERLDAAIHAALYETSHRSDDLEFVIGARGWSQCISFGSFELYKERFMHTAAFFESRFEDATKVGSAMIQAIMDSSTDSDTKFPKS
;
A
#
# COMPACT_ATOMS: atom_id res chain seq x y z
N MET A 1 117.15 -0.29 19.20
CA MET A 1 117.62 -0.34 20.59
C MET A 1 116.98 0.82 21.35
N PHE A 2 116.39 0.56 22.53
CA PHE A 2 116.01 1.52 23.59
C PHE A 2 114.92 2.57 23.28
N THR A 3 113.68 2.41 23.78
CA THR A 3 113.13 2.83 25.10
C THR A 3 112.95 4.33 25.33
N ASN A 4 111.76 4.66 25.84
CA ASN A 4 111.44 5.63 26.91
C ASN A 4 111.36 7.15 26.64
N ARG A 5 110.16 7.66 26.99
CA ARG A 5 109.80 8.83 27.83
C ARG A 5 110.21 10.23 27.39
N TYR A 6 109.21 11.13 27.34
CA TYR A 6 109.00 12.28 28.26
C TYR A 6 107.53 12.72 28.06
N SER A 7 106.61 12.52 29.02
CA SER A 7 106.25 13.38 30.16
C SER A 7 105.85 14.83 29.83
N GLY A 8 104.53 15.09 29.86
CA GLY A 8 103.94 16.20 30.63
C GLY A 8 103.35 17.39 29.87
N TYR A 9 102.01 17.42 29.73
CA TYR A 9 101.11 18.53 30.14
C TYR A 9 99.62 18.06 30.05
N LYS A 10 98.85 18.19 31.16
CA LYS A 10 97.36 18.11 31.26
C LYS A 10 96.81 19.55 31.07
N SER A 11 95.55 19.89 30.72
CA SER A 11 94.21 19.27 30.54
C SER A 11 93.31 20.37 29.88
N LEU A 12 92.14 20.01 29.29
CA LEU A 12 90.78 20.59 29.56
C LEU A 12 89.75 20.32 28.41
N TRP A 13 88.77 19.41 28.69
CA TRP A 13 87.36 19.25 28.19
C TRP A 13 87.03 19.28 26.66
N SER A 14 86.01 18.60 26.11
CA SER A 14 84.82 17.92 26.65
C SER A 14 84.35 16.75 25.76
N ASP A 15 83.50 15.91 26.36
CA ASP A 15 82.82 14.72 25.85
C ASP A 15 82.03 14.85 24.53
N SER A 16 82.02 13.78 23.72
CA SER A 16 80.83 13.31 22.99
C SER A 16 81.06 11.90 22.40
N HIS A 17 80.64 10.87 23.13
CA HIS A 17 80.51 9.51 22.59
C HIS A 17 79.17 9.38 21.82
N PRO A 18 79.14 8.81 20.60
CA PRO A 18 77.90 8.62 19.87
C PRO A 18 77.13 7.42 20.46
N VAL A 19 76.06 7.72 21.19
CA VAL A 19 75.08 6.73 21.65
C VAL A 19 74.36 6.17 20.42
N LYS A 20 74.63 4.91 20.05
CA LYS A 20 73.74 4.15 19.15
C LYS A 20 72.41 3.93 19.88
N ARG A 21 71.49 4.89 19.72
CA ARG A 21 70.11 4.74 20.19
C ARG A 21 69.45 3.63 19.36
N PHE A 22 69.35 2.46 19.97
CA PHE A 22 68.49 1.40 19.47
C PHE A 22 67.05 1.85 19.72
N TYR A 23 66.32 2.10 18.64
CA TYR A 23 64.94 2.57 18.69
C TYR A 23 64.01 1.37 18.45
N PRO A 24 63.60 0.63 19.48
CA PRO A 24 62.76 -0.57 19.32
C PRO A 24 61.43 -0.25 18.60
N TRP A 25 60.96 0.99 18.70
CA TRP A 25 59.78 1.46 17.98
C TRP A 25 59.96 1.49 16.45
N LEU A 26 61.16 1.79 15.93
CA LEU A 26 61.43 1.76 14.49
C LEU A 26 61.45 0.33 13.95
N ALA A 27 62.01 -0.61 14.71
CA ALA A 27 61.98 -2.03 14.37
C ALA A 27 60.55 -2.60 14.42
N ALA A 28 59.77 -2.22 15.44
CA ALA A 28 58.34 -2.56 15.52
C ALA A 28 57.55 -1.98 14.34
N PHE A 29 57.80 -0.73 13.96
CA PHE A 29 57.14 -0.09 12.82
C PHE A 29 57.47 -0.79 11.49
N ALA A 30 58.73 -1.20 11.30
CA ALA A 30 59.15 -1.97 10.13
C ALA A 30 58.47 -3.36 10.08
N LEU A 31 58.40 -4.06 11.21
CA LEU A 31 57.72 -5.36 11.29
C LEU A 31 56.21 -5.24 11.05
N CYS A 32 55.55 -4.22 11.62
CA CYS A 32 54.15 -3.92 11.34
C CYS A 32 53.92 -3.59 9.86
N SER A 33 54.82 -2.84 9.23
CA SER A 33 54.74 -2.53 7.80
C SER A 33 54.90 -3.79 6.93
N ILE A 34 55.84 -4.68 7.26
CA ILE A 34 56.02 -5.96 6.54
C ILE A 34 54.77 -6.83 6.70
N PHE A 35 54.24 -6.95 7.92
CA PHE A 35 53.01 -7.69 8.17
C PHE A 35 51.84 -7.11 7.38
N PHE A 36 51.67 -5.78 7.39
CA PHE A 36 50.61 -5.12 6.64
C PHE A 36 50.76 -5.31 5.12
N ASN A 37 51.99 -5.30 4.60
CA ASN A 37 52.26 -5.58 3.19
C ASN A 37 51.98 -7.04 2.83
N ILE A 38 52.36 -8.01 3.68
CA ILE A 38 52.04 -9.43 3.48
C ILE A 38 50.53 -9.64 3.51
N CYS A 39 49.84 -9.06 4.51
CA CYS A 39 48.37 -9.07 4.57
C CYS A 39 47.76 -8.40 3.34
N SER A 40 48.33 -7.30 2.85
CA SER A 40 47.85 -6.61 1.64
C SER A 40 48.09 -7.44 0.38
N VAL A 41 49.20 -8.16 0.28
CA VAL A 41 49.49 -9.07 -0.85
C VAL A 41 48.59 -10.31 -0.79
N ILE A 42 48.37 -10.89 0.37
CA ILE A 42 47.42 -12.01 0.56
C ILE A 42 46.01 -11.53 0.28
N TYR A 43 45.63 -10.35 0.76
CA TYR A 43 44.35 -9.71 0.48
C TYR A 43 44.20 -9.48 -1.02
N TRP A 44 45.19 -8.90 -1.67
CA TRP A 44 45.17 -8.65 -3.11
C TRP A 44 45.18 -9.93 -3.94
N ALA A 45 45.88 -10.99 -3.50
CA ALA A 45 45.89 -12.29 -4.16
C ALA A 45 44.58 -13.07 -3.97
N THR A 46 43.90 -12.89 -2.84
CA THR A 46 42.60 -13.53 -2.53
C THR A 46 41.40 -12.73 -3.06
N HIS A 47 41.53 -11.41 -3.20
CA HIS A 47 40.46 -10.50 -3.66
C HIS A 47 40.64 -10.00 -5.09
N ARG A 48 41.71 -10.40 -5.81
CA ARG A 48 41.75 -10.24 -7.27
C ARG A 48 40.72 -11.17 -7.89
N THR A 49 39.62 -10.61 -8.35
CA THR A 49 38.81 -11.24 -9.40
C THR A 49 39.73 -11.44 -10.61
N ARG A 50 40.04 -12.71 -10.93
CA ARG A 50 40.76 -13.03 -12.17
C ARG A 50 39.83 -12.63 -13.31
N ALA A 51 40.28 -11.71 -14.16
CA ALA A 51 39.52 -11.29 -15.32
C ALA A 51 39.15 -12.52 -16.16
N ILE A 52 37.86 -12.78 -16.33
CA ILE A 52 37.32 -13.88 -17.14
C ILE A 52 37.17 -13.36 -18.57
N SER A 53 37.20 -14.25 -19.56
CA SER A 53 37.03 -13.92 -21.00
C SER A 53 35.83 -13.00 -21.29
N LEU A 54 34.81 -13.06 -20.44
CA LEU A 54 33.60 -12.25 -20.51
C LEU A 54 33.76 -10.81 -19.97
N ASP A 55 34.67 -10.51 -19.05
CA ASP A 55 34.70 -9.22 -18.32
C ASP A 55 34.94 -7.99 -19.22
N HIS A 56 35.58 -8.15 -20.38
CA HIS A 56 35.87 -7.08 -21.33
C HIS A 56 35.01 -7.11 -22.61
N TYR A 57 34.15 -8.12 -22.75
CA TYR A 57 33.48 -8.44 -24.01
C TYR A 57 32.51 -7.35 -24.52
N GLN A 58 31.73 -6.71 -23.64
CA GLN A 58 30.75 -5.68 -24.05
C GLN A 58 31.38 -4.45 -24.71
N ARG A 59 32.67 -4.18 -24.48
CA ARG A 59 33.39 -3.11 -25.19
C ARG A 59 33.86 -3.54 -26.59
N LEU A 60 33.93 -4.84 -26.84
CA LEU A 60 34.45 -5.43 -28.08
C LEU A 60 33.33 -5.77 -29.08
N HIS A 61 32.08 -5.92 -28.62
CA HIS A 61 30.93 -6.15 -29.48
C HIS A 61 29.89 -5.03 -29.33
N THR A 62 29.52 -4.41 -30.46
CA THR A 62 28.59 -3.27 -30.55
C THR A 62 27.11 -3.66 -30.55
N LYS A 63 26.77 -4.91 -30.21
CA LYS A 63 25.37 -5.37 -30.25
C LYS A 63 24.64 -4.96 -28.96
N GLU A 64 23.56 -4.21 -29.11
CA GLU A 64 22.71 -3.77 -27.99
C GLU A 64 22.08 -4.97 -27.28
N LEU A 65 22.16 -5.00 -25.94
CA LEU A 65 21.58 -6.05 -25.09
C LEU A 65 20.05 -6.11 -25.16
N VAL A 66 19.42 -5.01 -25.57
CA VAL A 66 17.96 -4.85 -25.56
C VAL A 66 17.58 -4.01 -26.78
N ASN A 67 17.57 -4.63 -27.96
CA ASN A 67 16.77 -4.06 -29.03
C ASN A 67 15.32 -4.49 -28.76
N SER A 68 14.48 -3.54 -28.35
CA SER A 68 13.05 -3.79 -28.10
C SER A 68 12.32 -4.36 -29.33
N ALA A 69 12.85 -4.14 -30.53
CA ALA A 69 12.34 -4.76 -31.76
C ALA A 69 12.64 -6.27 -31.88
N LEU A 70 13.62 -6.81 -31.14
CA LEU A 70 13.96 -8.24 -31.11
C LEU A 70 13.20 -9.02 -30.03
N MET A 71 12.61 -8.33 -29.05
CA MET A 71 11.80 -8.93 -27.97
C MET A 71 10.30 -8.72 -28.22
N ASP A 72 9.86 -8.99 -29.45
CA ASP A 72 8.44 -9.02 -29.75
C ASP A 72 7.81 -10.26 -29.08
N SER A 73 6.98 -10.01 -28.06
CA SER A 73 6.19 -11.03 -27.35
C SER A 73 5.18 -11.77 -28.22
N SER A 74 5.06 -11.40 -29.51
CA SER A 74 4.20 -12.09 -30.49
C SER A 74 4.83 -13.35 -31.09
N HIS A 75 6.14 -13.60 -30.86
CA HIS A 75 6.81 -14.78 -31.40
C HIS A 75 6.21 -16.07 -30.81
N ARG A 76 5.67 -16.93 -31.68
CA ARG A 76 5.16 -18.24 -31.28
C ARG A 76 6.14 -19.33 -31.70
N PRO A 77 6.62 -20.16 -30.77
CA PRO A 77 7.56 -21.21 -31.09
C PRO A 77 6.87 -22.27 -31.94
N ASN A 78 7.62 -22.80 -32.91
CA ASN A 78 7.15 -23.89 -33.74
C ASN A 78 7.29 -25.19 -32.94
N GLN A 79 6.17 -25.81 -32.56
CA GLN A 79 6.15 -27.01 -31.72
C GLN A 79 7.01 -28.18 -32.24
N ASN A 80 7.28 -28.23 -33.56
CA ASN A 80 8.12 -29.25 -34.16
C ASN A 80 9.62 -28.90 -34.16
N GLU A 81 9.96 -27.62 -34.11
CA GLU A 81 11.34 -27.11 -34.26
C GLU A 81 11.91 -26.52 -32.97
N ASP A 82 11.07 -26.08 -32.05
CA ASP A 82 11.46 -25.41 -30.80
C ASP A 82 11.11 -26.28 -29.59
N ALA A 83 12.08 -26.46 -28.69
CA ALA A 83 11.94 -27.32 -27.51
C ALA A 83 12.36 -26.62 -26.22
N ILE A 84 11.59 -26.85 -25.16
CA ILE A 84 11.99 -26.60 -23.78
C ILE A 84 12.55 -27.91 -23.24
N VAL A 85 13.78 -27.87 -22.76
CA VAL A 85 14.52 -29.08 -22.36
C VAL A 85 14.91 -28.99 -20.90
N THR A 86 14.70 -30.06 -20.15
CA THR A 86 15.26 -30.22 -18.80
C THR A 86 15.97 -31.58 -18.70
N SER A 87 16.72 -31.79 -17.62
CA SER A 87 17.45 -33.03 -17.41
C SER A 87 17.22 -33.63 -16.03
N LEU A 88 17.23 -34.96 -15.97
CA LEU A 88 17.09 -35.75 -14.75
C LEU A 88 18.19 -36.81 -14.72
N TYR A 89 19.20 -36.60 -13.88
CA TYR A 89 20.34 -37.52 -13.73
C TYR A 89 20.20 -38.44 -12.50
N THR A 90 19.47 -37.99 -11.48
CA THR A 90 19.19 -38.77 -10.26
C THR A 90 17.71 -38.67 -9.90
N ASP A 91 17.21 -39.62 -9.11
CA ASP A 91 15.82 -39.65 -8.65
C ASP A 91 15.44 -38.42 -7.78
N ASP A 92 16.42 -37.77 -7.13
CA ASP A 92 16.19 -36.66 -6.18
C ASP A 92 15.50 -35.45 -6.83
N PHE A 93 15.72 -35.24 -8.13
CA PHE A 93 15.16 -34.10 -8.87
C PHE A 93 13.83 -34.42 -9.57
N ALA A 94 13.26 -35.62 -9.38
CA ALA A 94 12.02 -36.00 -10.05
C ALA A 94 10.86 -35.05 -9.73
N PHE A 95 10.71 -34.68 -8.45
CA PHE A 95 9.71 -33.71 -8.02
C PHE A 95 9.98 -32.30 -8.54
N ALA A 96 11.26 -31.89 -8.58
CA ALA A 96 11.65 -30.59 -9.12
C ALA A 96 11.27 -30.49 -10.61
N ALA A 97 11.60 -31.51 -11.41
CA ALA A 97 11.20 -31.59 -12.82
C ALA A 97 9.67 -31.57 -13.00
N ALA A 98 8.92 -32.27 -12.13
CA ALA A 98 7.47 -32.23 -12.16
C ALA A 98 6.92 -30.81 -11.87
N ILE A 99 7.48 -30.11 -10.87
CA ILE A 99 7.13 -28.73 -10.52
C ILE A 99 7.46 -27.78 -11.68
N LEU A 100 8.63 -27.92 -12.30
CA LEU A 100 9.00 -27.16 -13.50
C LEU A 100 7.95 -27.36 -14.60
N GLY A 101 7.59 -28.60 -14.92
CA GLY A 101 6.56 -28.87 -15.92
C GLY A 101 5.18 -28.34 -15.55
N HIS A 102 4.82 -28.33 -14.27
CA HIS A 102 3.61 -27.67 -13.79
C HIS A 102 3.66 -26.15 -14.01
N SER A 103 4.78 -25.49 -13.70
CA SER A 103 4.95 -24.06 -13.95
C SER A 103 4.89 -23.73 -15.45
N LEU A 104 5.45 -24.58 -16.30
CA LEU A 104 5.36 -24.49 -17.75
C LEU A 104 3.92 -24.64 -18.26
N ASN A 105 3.06 -25.43 -17.61
CA ASN A 105 1.63 -25.53 -17.96
C ASN A 105 0.84 -24.25 -17.67
N ARG A 106 1.34 -23.41 -16.76
CA ARG A 106 0.68 -22.15 -16.40
C ARG A 106 1.04 -20.99 -17.32
N VAL A 107 2.09 -21.14 -18.12
CA VAL A 107 2.49 -20.15 -19.13
C VAL A 107 2.08 -20.65 -20.51
N ASN A 108 1.50 -19.77 -21.33
CA ASN A 108 0.88 -20.13 -22.61
C ASN A 108 1.93 -20.41 -23.73
N THR A 109 2.87 -21.32 -23.50
CA THR A 109 3.93 -21.69 -24.46
C THR A 109 3.50 -22.88 -25.32
N THR A 110 3.84 -22.82 -26.61
CA THR A 110 3.56 -23.91 -27.58
C THR A 110 4.78 -24.79 -27.87
N ALA A 111 5.94 -24.51 -27.27
CA ALA A 111 7.15 -25.31 -27.47
C ALA A 111 6.99 -26.72 -26.89
N ARG A 112 7.51 -27.74 -27.58
CA ARG A 112 7.49 -29.11 -27.07
C ARG A 112 8.44 -29.28 -25.90
N ARG A 113 8.17 -30.23 -25.01
CA ARG A 113 8.94 -30.43 -23.78
C ARG A 113 9.69 -31.74 -23.80
N ILE A 114 11.00 -31.68 -23.56
CA ILE A 114 11.90 -32.85 -23.58
C ILE A 114 12.56 -33.00 -22.21
N LEU A 115 12.52 -34.21 -21.66
CA LEU A 115 13.22 -34.60 -20.44
C LEU A 115 14.36 -35.53 -20.80
N MET A 116 15.60 -35.03 -20.79
CA MET A 116 16.77 -35.88 -20.93
C MET A 116 17.01 -36.65 -19.64
N TYR A 117 17.24 -37.96 -19.71
CA TYR A 117 17.54 -38.75 -18.51
C TYR A 117 18.58 -39.84 -18.79
N ILE A 118 19.29 -40.27 -17.75
CA ILE A 118 20.26 -41.37 -17.83
C ILE A 118 19.53 -42.66 -17.40
N PRO A 119 19.24 -43.60 -18.34
CA PRO A 119 18.43 -44.78 -18.02
C PRO A 119 19.01 -45.67 -16.91
N ASP A 120 20.33 -45.71 -16.79
CA ASP A 120 21.03 -46.53 -15.81
C ASP A 120 21.02 -45.93 -14.39
N GLN A 121 20.60 -44.66 -14.23
CA GLN A 121 20.64 -43.93 -12.96
C GLN A 121 19.26 -43.47 -12.47
N VAL A 122 18.27 -43.38 -13.36
CA VAL A 122 16.91 -42.91 -13.04
C VAL A 122 15.94 -44.07 -12.98
N SER A 123 15.24 -44.21 -11.85
CA SER A 123 14.25 -45.27 -11.68
C SER A 123 12.99 -45.03 -12.53
N PRO A 124 12.26 -46.09 -12.90
CA PRO A 124 10.97 -45.95 -13.58
C PRO A 124 9.96 -45.11 -12.79
N HIS A 125 10.06 -45.11 -11.45
CA HIS A 125 9.20 -44.31 -10.58
C HIS A 125 9.53 -42.81 -10.67
N ALA A 126 10.81 -42.44 -10.59
CA ALA A 126 11.25 -41.05 -10.78
C ALA A 126 10.89 -40.53 -12.18
N LEU A 127 11.08 -41.36 -13.22
CA LEU A 127 10.71 -41.01 -14.59
C LEU A 127 9.20 -40.77 -14.75
N CYS A 128 8.37 -41.58 -14.08
CA CYS A 128 6.91 -41.41 -14.06
C CYS A 128 6.53 -40.05 -13.44
N ILE A 129 7.13 -39.69 -12.31
CA ILE A 129 6.87 -38.40 -11.64
C ILE A 129 7.27 -37.23 -12.55
N ALA A 130 8.49 -37.26 -13.10
CA ALA A 130 9.02 -36.16 -13.90
C ALA A 130 8.28 -35.96 -15.23
N THR A 131 7.65 -37.01 -15.78
CA THR A 131 6.88 -36.94 -17.04
C THR A 131 5.39 -36.62 -16.85
N ALA A 132 4.88 -36.68 -15.60
CA ALA A 132 3.47 -36.46 -15.29
C ALA A 132 2.92 -35.08 -15.72
N THR A 133 3.80 -34.10 -15.91
CA THR A 133 3.44 -32.71 -16.26
C THR A 133 3.70 -32.35 -17.73
N GLY A 134 3.89 -33.35 -18.59
CA GLY A 134 3.90 -33.19 -20.05
C GLY A 134 5.27 -33.20 -20.70
N PHE A 135 6.32 -33.59 -19.98
CA PHE A 135 7.64 -33.82 -20.58
C PHE A 135 7.68 -35.15 -21.34
N THR A 136 8.27 -35.13 -22.54
CA THR A 136 8.57 -36.35 -23.30
C THR A 136 9.93 -36.89 -22.88
N PRO A 137 10.03 -38.12 -22.33
CA PRO A 137 11.29 -38.69 -21.89
C PRO A 137 12.21 -39.00 -23.07
N HIS A 138 13.48 -38.61 -22.96
CA HIS A 138 14.53 -38.79 -23.96
C HIS A 138 15.78 -39.42 -23.31
N PRO A 139 16.04 -40.72 -23.54
CA PRO A 139 17.19 -41.39 -22.92
C PRO A 139 18.50 -40.89 -23.53
N VAL A 140 19.47 -40.54 -22.68
CA VAL A 140 20.81 -40.10 -23.09
C VAL A 140 21.91 -40.89 -22.41
N THR A 141 23.02 -41.08 -23.11
CA THR A 141 24.22 -41.72 -22.54
C THR A 141 24.99 -40.71 -21.69
N ARG A 142 25.36 -41.13 -20.47
CA ARG A 142 26.19 -40.36 -19.54
C ARG A 142 27.52 -39.97 -20.18
N ILE A 143 27.91 -38.70 -20.03
CA ILE A 143 29.24 -38.21 -20.38
C ILE A 143 30.05 -38.12 -19.08
N PRO A 144 31.06 -38.99 -18.86
CA PRO A 144 31.86 -38.94 -17.64
C PRO A 144 32.74 -37.68 -17.61
N PRO A 145 33.08 -37.18 -16.41
CA PRO A 145 33.98 -36.05 -16.29
C PRO A 145 35.41 -36.41 -16.75
N PRO A 146 36.17 -35.45 -17.29
CA PRO A 146 37.57 -35.67 -17.69
C PRO A 146 38.43 -36.06 -16.48
N GLU A 147 39.53 -36.78 -16.73
CA GLU A 147 40.51 -37.21 -15.70
C GLU A 147 39.87 -37.93 -14.49
N GLY A 148 38.73 -38.60 -14.68
CA GLY A 148 38.03 -39.34 -13.63
C GLY A 148 37.41 -38.46 -12.54
N GLY A 149 37.12 -37.18 -12.83
CA GLY A 149 36.44 -36.28 -11.89
C GLY A 149 37.39 -35.49 -10.97
N ARG A 150 38.70 -35.54 -11.20
CA ARG A 150 39.68 -34.82 -10.37
C ARG A 150 39.43 -33.30 -10.44
N GLY A 151 39.16 -32.70 -9.28
CA GLY A 151 38.94 -31.25 -9.17
C GLY A 151 37.54 -30.79 -9.57
N ILE A 152 36.56 -31.70 -9.68
CA ILE A 152 35.14 -31.40 -9.89
C ILE A 152 34.39 -31.61 -8.56
N TYR A 153 33.42 -30.73 -8.25
CA TYR A 153 32.56 -30.98 -7.09
C TYR A 153 31.68 -32.21 -7.31
N SER A 154 31.52 -33.05 -6.29
CA SER A 154 30.87 -34.36 -6.41
C SER A 154 29.47 -34.30 -7.02
N HIS A 155 28.69 -33.27 -6.67
CA HIS A 155 27.33 -33.06 -7.17
C HIS A 155 27.27 -32.57 -8.63
N PHE A 156 28.41 -32.20 -9.24
CA PHE A 156 28.50 -31.81 -10.65
C PHE A 156 29.09 -32.91 -11.55
N ALA A 157 29.34 -34.10 -11.02
CA ALA A 157 30.00 -35.17 -11.77
C ALA A 157 29.28 -35.57 -13.07
N ASP A 158 27.95 -35.46 -13.11
CA ASP A 158 27.13 -35.88 -14.25
C ASP A 158 26.78 -34.74 -15.21
N GLN A 159 27.12 -33.49 -14.86
CA GLN A 159 26.66 -32.30 -15.57
C GLN A 159 27.24 -32.14 -16.98
N PHE A 160 28.38 -32.78 -17.30
CA PHE A 160 28.87 -32.86 -18.68
C PHE A 160 27.88 -33.54 -19.63
N THR A 161 26.97 -34.38 -19.10
CA THR A 161 25.90 -35.01 -19.90
C THR A 161 24.95 -33.97 -20.50
N LYS A 162 24.88 -32.74 -19.94
CA LYS A 162 24.12 -31.61 -20.49
C LYS A 162 24.55 -31.23 -21.90
N LEU A 163 25.79 -31.55 -22.32
CA LEU A 163 26.24 -31.34 -23.69
C LEU A 163 25.45 -32.15 -24.74
N LYS A 164 24.69 -33.16 -24.31
CA LYS A 164 23.75 -33.90 -25.18
C LYS A 164 22.64 -33.03 -25.77
N LEU A 165 22.39 -31.84 -25.20
CA LEU A 165 21.49 -30.84 -25.79
C LEU A 165 21.83 -30.52 -27.25
N TRP A 166 23.12 -30.52 -27.62
CA TRP A 166 23.53 -30.19 -28.98
C TRP A 166 23.29 -31.31 -29.99
N GLU A 167 22.92 -32.53 -29.57
CA GLU A 167 22.52 -33.60 -30.49
C GLU A 167 21.01 -33.57 -30.82
N LEU A 168 20.25 -32.63 -30.23
CA LEU A 168 18.81 -32.51 -30.47
C LEU A 168 18.45 -32.09 -31.90
N ASP A 169 19.41 -31.60 -32.68
CA ASP A 169 19.27 -31.32 -34.10
C ASP A 169 18.86 -32.56 -34.91
N ARG A 170 19.31 -33.75 -34.48
CA ARG A 170 18.92 -35.05 -35.08
C ARG A 170 17.44 -35.37 -34.90
N PHE A 171 16.77 -34.71 -33.96
CA PHE A 171 15.36 -34.89 -33.66
C PHE A 171 14.51 -33.70 -34.15
N GLY A 172 15.06 -32.88 -35.06
CA GLY A 172 14.38 -31.75 -35.67
C GLY A 172 14.34 -30.49 -34.79
N VAL A 173 15.01 -30.45 -33.64
CA VAL A 173 15.10 -29.25 -32.81
C VAL A 173 16.08 -28.25 -33.45
N LYS A 174 15.58 -27.06 -33.81
CA LYS A 174 16.38 -25.92 -34.29
C LYS A 174 16.61 -24.88 -33.19
N GLY A 175 15.69 -24.74 -32.24
CA GLY A 175 15.81 -23.86 -31.08
C GLY A 175 15.56 -24.62 -29.78
N ALA A 176 16.45 -24.48 -28.80
CA ALA A 176 16.27 -25.09 -27.50
C ALA A 176 16.46 -24.07 -26.38
N VAL A 177 15.52 -24.03 -25.44
CA VAL A 177 15.69 -23.37 -24.14
C VAL A 177 15.85 -24.47 -23.10
N TYR A 178 17.05 -24.57 -22.51
CA TYR A 178 17.33 -25.48 -21.42
C TYR A 178 17.05 -24.81 -20.08
N LEU A 179 16.38 -25.55 -19.20
CA LEU A 179 16.05 -25.16 -17.83
C LEU A 179 16.48 -26.29 -16.87
N ASP A 180 17.28 -25.98 -15.86
CA ASP A 180 17.57 -26.92 -14.77
C ASP A 180 16.26 -27.30 -14.04
N ALA A 181 16.21 -28.52 -13.52
CA ALA A 181 14.98 -29.08 -12.94
C ALA A 181 14.46 -28.31 -11.72
N ASP A 182 15.32 -27.54 -11.04
CA ASP A 182 15.01 -26.70 -9.89
C ASP A 182 14.59 -25.26 -10.25
N THR A 183 14.38 -24.98 -11.54
CA THR A 183 13.85 -23.70 -12.01
C THR A 183 12.33 -23.60 -11.88
N LEU A 184 11.81 -22.38 -11.69
CA LEU A 184 10.38 -22.09 -11.65
C LEU A 184 10.02 -21.03 -12.69
N VAL A 185 9.15 -21.36 -13.63
CA VAL A 185 8.73 -20.46 -14.70
C VAL A 185 7.55 -19.59 -14.25
N LEU A 186 7.73 -18.28 -14.29
CA LEU A 186 6.72 -17.30 -13.83
C LEU A 186 6.01 -16.57 -14.98
N ARG A 187 6.63 -16.47 -16.16
CA ARG A 187 6.08 -15.82 -17.35
C ARG A 187 6.44 -16.62 -18.59
N ASN A 188 5.64 -16.47 -19.64
CA ASN A 188 6.00 -16.97 -20.97
C ASN A 188 7.29 -16.25 -21.43
N PHE A 189 8.22 -17.01 -22.03
CA PHE A 189 9.53 -16.56 -22.50
C PHE A 189 9.78 -16.95 -23.96
N ASP A 190 8.71 -17.17 -24.73
CA ASP A 190 8.76 -17.67 -26.10
C ASP A 190 9.52 -16.74 -27.05
N GLU A 191 9.64 -15.45 -26.70
CA GLU A 191 10.47 -14.49 -27.43
C GLU A 191 11.95 -14.92 -27.51
N LEU A 192 12.43 -15.74 -26.57
CA LEU A 192 13.79 -16.28 -26.62
C LEU A 192 14.04 -17.12 -27.88
N PHE A 193 13.04 -17.83 -28.40
CA PHE A 193 13.18 -18.61 -29.63
C PHE A 193 13.36 -17.74 -30.88
N GLY A 194 12.92 -16.48 -30.83
CA GLY A 194 13.07 -15.50 -31.92
C GLY A 194 14.46 -14.84 -31.98
N LEU A 195 15.29 -15.01 -30.94
CA LEU A 195 16.59 -14.34 -30.86
C LEU A 195 17.57 -14.85 -31.94
N PRO A 196 18.23 -13.96 -32.71
CA PRO A 196 19.13 -14.33 -33.82
C PRO A 196 20.54 -14.68 -33.34
N TYR A 197 20.64 -15.42 -32.24
CA TYR A 197 21.89 -15.82 -31.60
C TYR A 197 21.97 -17.33 -31.43
N ASP A 198 23.18 -17.87 -31.57
CA ASP A 198 23.43 -19.32 -31.47
C ASP A 198 23.44 -19.80 -30.01
N PHE A 199 23.82 -18.92 -29.08
CA PHE A 199 23.91 -19.22 -27.67
C PHE A 199 23.66 -17.97 -26.81
N ALA A 200 22.80 -18.08 -25.82
CA ALA A 200 22.56 -17.05 -24.81
C ALA A 200 22.40 -17.68 -23.42
N ALA A 201 22.87 -16.97 -22.40
CA ALA A 201 22.79 -17.40 -21.01
C ALA A 201 22.66 -16.18 -20.09
N VAL A 202 22.13 -16.40 -18.89
CA VAL A 202 21.98 -15.33 -17.89
C VAL A 202 23.24 -15.28 -17.02
N PRO A 203 23.87 -14.11 -16.82
CA PRO A 203 24.98 -13.97 -15.89
C PRO A 203 24.60 -14.44 -14.48
N ASP A 204 25.58 -14.93 -13.72
CA ASP A 204 25.34 -15.49 -12.38
C ASP A 204 25.55 -14.47 -11.26
N VAL A 205 25.04 -14.81 -10.08
CA VAL A 205 25.20 -14.02 -8.85
C VAL A 205 25.64 -14.96 -7.75
N TYR A 206 26.89 -14.78 -7.31
CA TYR A 206 27.53 -15.59 -6.28
C TYR A 206 27.57 -14.88 -4.92
N ASP A 207 28.08 -15.57 -3.91
CA ASP A 207 28.27 -15.04 -2.55
C ASP A 207 29.24 -13.86 -2.44
N ASN A 208 30.02 -13.59 -3.47
CA ASN A 208 30.95 -12.46 -3.53
C ASN A 208 30.47 -11.34 -4.48
N GLY A 209 29.29 -11.48 -5.10
CA GLY A 209 28.65 -10.44 -5.91
C GLY A 209 28.17 -10.91 -7.27
N PHE A 210 27.82 -9.93 -8.12
CA PHE A 210 27.41 -10.14 -9.50
C PHE A 210 28.61 -10.57 -10.34
N ALA A 211 28.48 -11.65 -11.07
CA ALA A 211 29.49 -12.14 -11.98
C ALA A 211 29.06 -11.97 -13.44
N VAL A 212 30.06 -11.89 -14.29
CA VAL A 212 29.87 -11.77 -15.74
C VAL A 212 29.79 -13.16 -16.39
N SER A 213 30.39 -14.17 -15.77
CA SER A 213 30.15 -15.58 -16.09
C SER A 213 28.71 -15.96 -15.80
N PHE A 214 28.20 -16.93 -16.55
CA PHE A 214 26.83 -17.42 -16.40
C PHE A 214 26.78 -18.77 -15.69
N ASN A 215 25.64 -19.03 -15.05
CA ASN A 215 25.27 -20.36 -14.61
C ASN A 215 24.65 -21.16 -15.77
N ALA A 216 24.90 -22.47 -15.84
CA ALA A 216 24.39 -23.33 -16.92
C ALA A 216 22.97 -23.87 -16.72
N GLY A 217 22.17 -23.22 -15.87
CA GLY A 217 20.80 -23.62 -15.53
C GLY A 217 19.70 -22.97 -16.36
N VAL A 218 20.00 -21.88 -17.07
CA VAL A 218 19.10 -21.30 -18.08
C VAL A 218 19.90 -20.95 -19.33
N LEU A 219 19.69 -21.70 -20.40
CA LEU A 219 20.43 -21.56 -21.65
C LEU A 219 19.47 -21.48 -22.83
N LEU A 220 19.66 -20.50 -23.71
CA LEU A 220 19.15 -20.54 -25.07
C LEU A 220 20.26 -21.06 -25.98
N MET A 221 19.96 -22.02 -26.84
CA MET A 221 20.93 -22.54 -27.80
C MET A 221 20.30 -23.03 -29.10
N ARG A 222 21.12 -23.06 -30.15
CA ARG A 222 20.82 -23.73 -31.43
C ARG A 222 21.57 -25.06 -31.47
N PRO A 223 20.88 -26.21 -31.36
CA PRO A 223 21.53 -27.52 -31.39
C PRO A 223 22.33 -27.75 -32.68
N SER A 224 23.48 -28.40 -32.56
CA SER A 224 24.31 -28.82 -33.69
C SER A 224 25.19 -29.99 -33.29
N SER A 225 24.96 -31.14 -33.93
CA SER A 225 25.76 -32.35 -33.73
C SER A 225 27.24 -32.13 -34.08
N ALA A 226 27.56 -31.16 -34.95
CA ALA A 226 28.93 -30.79 -35.26
C ALA A 226 29.59 -30.05 -34.08
N LEU A 227 28.89 -29.07 -33.48
CA LEU A 227 29.36 -28.36 -32.28
C LEU A 227 29.48 -29.31 -31.09
N TYR A 228 28.55 -30.26 -30.93
CA TYR A 228 28.65 -31.30 -29.92
C TYR A 228 29.99 -32.06 -29.98
N ARG A 229 30.35 -32.59 -31.17
CA ARG A 229 31.61 -33.33 -31.36
C ARG A 229 32.83 -32.46 -31.06
N GLN A 230 32.78 -31.19 -31.46
CA GLN A 230 33.85 -30.23 -31.17
C GLN A 230 33.99 -29.97 -29.66
N MET A 231 32.87 -29.76 -28.96
CA MET A 231 32.89 -29.54 -27.51
C MET A 231 33.45 -30.76 -26.79
N VAL A 232 32.96 -31.97 -27.09
CA VAL A 232 33.43 -33.20 -26.44
C VAL A 232 34.93 -33.43 -26.66
N ALA A 233 35.44 -33.16 -27.87
CA ALA A 233 36.88 -33.26 -28.15
C ALA A 233 37.74 -32.25 -27.36
N ASN A 234 37.15 -31.15 -26.91
CA ASN A 234 37.84 -30.06 -26.22
C ASN A 234 37.73 -30.11 -24.69
N ILE A 235 36.83 -30.91 -24.11
CA ILE A 235 36.65 -30.99 -22.63
C ILE A 235 37.96 -31.36 -21.92
N GLU A 236 38.73 -32.30 -22.48
CA GLU A 236 39.98 -32.76 -21.85
C GLU A 236 41.12 -31.76 -22.02
N THR A 237 41.20 -31.09 -23.17
CA THR A 237 42.34 -30.28 -23.59
C THR A 237 42.20 -28.79 -23.26
N ALA A 238 40.96 -28.29 -23.11
CA ALA A 238 40.72 -26.88 -22.80
C ALA A 238 41.09 -26.52 -21.36
N TRP A 239 41.55 -25.29 -21.16
CA TRP A 239 41.81 -24.75 -19.83
C TRP A 239 40.57 -23.99 -19.30
N TYR A 240 39.98 -24.49 -18.22
CA TYR A 240 38.85 -23.87 -17.52
C TYR A 240 38.84 -24.31 -16.05
N TRP A 241 38.05 -23.62 -15.22
CA TRP A 241 37.94 -23.96 -13.80
C TRP A 241 37.10 -25.23 -13.60
N ARG A 242 37.77 -26.39 -13.51
CA ARG A 242 37.09 -27.70 -13.50
C ARG A 242 36.07 -27.89 -12.38
N HIS A 243 36.14 -27.12 -11.29
CA HIS A 243 35.24 -27.27 -10.14
C HIS A 243 33.75 -27.15 -10.51
N GLU A 244 33.41 -26.28 -11.47
CA GLU A 244 32.03 -26.05 -11.94
C GLU A 244 31.71 -26.84 -13.24
N ALA A 245 32.41 -27.94 -13.48
CA ALA A 245 32.12 -28.90 -14.56
C ALA A 245 31.87 -28.28 -15.95
N GLU A 246 30.71 -28.57 -16.55
CA GLU A 246 30.29 -28.12 -17.88
C GLU A 246 30.04 -26.62 -17.94
N GLN A 247 29.56 -26.00 -16.85
CA GLN A 247 29.29 -24.57 -16.81
C GLN A 247 30.58 -23.76 -17.04
N ALA A 248 31.64 -24.08 -16.30
CA ALA A 248 32.93 -23.41 -16.50
C ALA A 248 33.49 -23.69 -17.90
N PHE A 249 33.28 -24.90 -18.43
CA PHE A 249 33.65 -25.23 -19.80
C PHE A 249 32.86 -24.40 -20.82
N LEU A 250 31.54 -24.26 -20.68
CA LEU A 250 30.68 -23.48 -21.59
C LEU A 250 31.02 -21.99 -21.54
N ASN A 251 31.32 -21.45 -20.36
CA ASN A 251 31.84 -20.08 -20.22
C ASN A 251 33.16 -19.90 -20.99
N ALA A 252 34.06 -20.89 -20.96
CA ALA A 252 35.31 -20.84 -21.71
C ALA A 252 35.12 -21.07 -23.22
N PHE A 253 34.24 -22.00 -23.61
CA PHE A 253 34.01 -22.41 -25.00
C PHE A 253 33.30 -21.32 -25.81
N TYR A 254 32.20 -20.78 -25.29
CA TYR A 254 31.49 -19.69 -25.95
C TYR A 254 32.22 -18.36 -25.72
N GLY A 255 32.70 -18.12 -24.49
CA GLY A 255 33.42 -16.90 -24.14
C GLY A 255 32.69 -15.66 -24.66
N ALA A 256 33.39 -14.89 -25.49
CA ALA A 256 32.83 -13.72 -26.17
C ALA A 256 31.54 -14.02 -26.96
N GLN A 257 31.34 -15.19 -27.54
CA GLN A 257 30.18 -15.46 -28.40
C GLN A 257 28.84 -15.56 -27.65
N ALA A 258 28.85 -15.70 -26.32
CA ALA A 258 27.62 -15.82 -25.53
C ALA A 258 26.87 -14.49 -25.42
N LEU A 259 25.59 -14.47 -25.82
CA LEU A 259 24.70 -13.37 -25.50
C LEU A 259 24.34 -13.42 -24.01
N ARG A 260 24.40 -12.26 -23.34
CA ARG A 260 23.94 -12.12 -21.95
C ARG A 260 22.48 -11.78 -21.92
N LEU A 261 21.68 -12.73 -21.46
CA LEU A 261 20.28 -12.50 -21.18
C LEU A 261 20.14 -11.64 -19.89
N PRO A 262 19.10 -10.80 -19.81
CA PRO A 262 18.75 -10.10 -18.57
C PRO A 262 18.54 -11.06 -17.39
N TYR A 263 18.87 -10.60 -16.17
CA TYR A 263 18.65 -11.37 -14.93
C TYR A 263 17.19 -11.81 -14.72
N ALA A 264 16.23 -11.15 -15.37
CA ALA A 264 14.82 -11.55 -15.36
C ALA A 264 14.55 -12.98 -15.88
N TYR A 265 15.44 -13.54 -16.70
CA TYR A 265 15.32 -14.91 -17.21
C TYR A 265 15.91 -15.98 -16.27
N ASN A 266 16.75 -15.60 -15.29
CA ASN A 266 17.29 -16.53 -14.29
C ASN A 266 17.56 -15.78 -12.98
N VAL A 267 16.53 -15.71 -12.13
CA VAL A 267 16.57 -14.98 -10.86
C VAL A 267 17.04 -15.93 -9.75
N ASN A 268 18.28 -15.79 -9.32
CA ASN A 268 18.86 -16.57 -8.21
C ASN A 268 18.52 -15.93 -6.85
N LEU A 269 18.25 -16.74 -5.83
CA LEU A 269 18.04 -16.29 -4.44
C LEU A 269 19.18 -15.42 -3.89
N ALA A 270 20.41 -15.63 -4.37
CA ALA A 270 21.55 -14.78 -4.03
C ALA A 270 21.30 -13.30 -4.36
N MET A 271 20.52 -12.99 -5.42
CA MET A 271 20.18 -11.62 -5.79
C MET A 271 19.44 -10.87 -4.67
N LYS A 272 18.54 -11.55 -3.95
CA LYS A 272 17.81 -10.95 -2.82
C LYS A 272 18.76 -10.45 -1.73
N GLN A 273 19.84 -11.19 -1.48
CA GLN A 273 20.86 -10.83 -0.50
C GLN A 273 21.78 -9.71 -1.02
N ARG A 274 22.06 -9.66 -2.33
CA ARG A 274 23.02 -8.72 -2.93
C ARG A 274 22.41 -7.37 -3.31
N SER A 275 21.15 -7.36 -3.73
CA SER A 275 20.44 -6.14 -4.15
C SER A 275 18.93 -6.30 -3.96
N LEU A 276 18.45 -5.83 -2.80
CA LEU A 276 17.02 -5.81 -2.50
C LEU A 276 16.24 -4.97 -3.53
N GLY A 277 16.79 -3.84 -3.98
CA GLY A 277 16.14 -3.00 -4.99
C GLY A 277 16.02 -3.67 -6.36
N LEU A 278 17.03 -4.44 -6.80
CA LEU A 278 16.91 -5.23 -8.05
C LEU A 278 15.91 -6.37 -7.87
N TRP A 279 15.91 -7.03 -6.71
CA TRP A 279 14.93 -8.06 -6.37
C TRP A 279 13.49 -7.52 -6.42
N GLU A 280 13.24 -6.37 -5.78
CA GLU A 280 11.94 -5.69 -5.80
C GLU A 280 11.54 -5.24 -7.21
N ALA A 281 12.48 -4.74 -8.01
CA ALA A 281 12.21 -4.34 -9.39
C ALA A 281 11.85 -5.55 -10.29
N LEU A 282 12.54 -6.68 -10.12
CA LEU A 282 12.22 -7.93 -10.80
C LEU A 282 10.88 -8.48 -10.31
N GLU A 283 10.58 -8.42 -9.01
CA GLU A 283 9.27 -8.77 -8.46
C GLU A 283 8.15 -7.88 -9.03
N GLY A 284 8.41 -6.57 -9.20
CA GLY A 284 7.46 -5.61 -9.76
C GLY A 284 7.05 -5.89 -11.21
N THR A 285 7.86 -6.64 -11.98
CA THR A 285 7.49 -7.08 -13.34
C THR A 285 6.57 -8.32 -13.38
N HIS A 286 6.25 -8.93 -12.23
CA HIS A 286 5.22 -9.98 -12.11
C HIS A 286 3.78 -9.46 -12.04
N SER A 287 3.61 -8.13 -12.09
CA SER A 287 2.33 -7.43 -11.98
C SER A 287 1.33 -7.71 -13.11
N SER A 288 1.75 -8.27 -14.26
CA SER A 288 0.87 -8.34 -15.44
C SER A 288 0.14 -9.67 -15.71
N THR A 289 0.41 -10.82 -15.07
CA THR A 289 -0.31 -12.07 -15.45
C THR A 289 -0.49 -13.20 -14.40
N SER A 290 -0.04 -13.06 -13.15
CA SER A 290 -0.46 -13.99 -12.09
C SER A 290 -0.52 -13.24 -10.76
N SER A 291 -1.67 -12.61 -10.47
CA SER A 291 -1.86 -11.96 -9.17
C SER A 291 -1.70 -12.99 -8.05
N ARG A 292 -0.93 -12.65 -7.00
CA ARG A 292 -0.91 -13.44 -5.75
C ARG A 292 -2.30 -13.56 -5.10
N MET A 293 -3.28 -12.77 -5.57
CA MET A 293 -4.67 -12.74 -5.11
C MET A 293 -5.58 -13.80 -5.73
N GLY A 294 -5.12 -14.56 -6.74
CA GLY A 294 -5.97 -15.54 -7.43
C GLY A 294 -7.13 -14.95 -8.25
N VAL A 295 -7.31 -13.62 -8.22
CA VAL A 295 -8.32 -12.85 -8.97
C VAL A 295 -7.63 -11.77 -9.80
N ARG A 296 -8.12 -11.57 -11.02
CA ARG A 296 -7.67 -10.50 -11.92
C ARG A 296 -8.02 -9.11 -11.35
N PRO A 297 -7.03 -8.20 -11.21
CA PRO A 297 -7.29 -6.88 -10.66
C PRO A 297 -8.25 -6.05 -11.49
N ASP A 298 -8.31 -6.25 -12.81
CA ASP A 298 -9.09 -5.46 -13.79
C ASP A 298 -10.53 -5.97 -14.01
N VAL A 299 -10.98 -6.92 -13.20
CA VAL A 299 -12.34 -7.49 -13.28
C VAL A 299 -13.41 -6.42 -13.04
N THR A 300 -14.54 -6.54 -13.74
CA THR A 300 -15.68 -5.63 -13.61
C THR A 300 -16.97 -6.42 -13.44
N PRO A 301 -18.10 -5.81 -13.01
CA PRO A 301 -19.38 -6.51 -12.93
C PRO A 301 -19.92 -7.03 -14.29
N LYS A 302 -19.30 -6.60 -15.40
CA LYS A 302 -19.64 -7.07 -16.76
C LYS A 302 -18.76 -8.24 -17.22
N SER A 303 -17.76 -8.60 -16.43
CA SER A 303 -16.91 -9.75 -16.71
C SER A 303 -17.73 -11.05 -16.59
N PRO A 304 -17.25 -12.17 -17.14
CA PRO A 304 -17.93 -13.45 -16.96
C PRO A 304 -18.07 -13.82 -15.46
N PRO A 305 -19.19 -14.40 -15.01
CA PRO A 305 -19.43 -14.71 -13.60
C PRO A 305 -18.35 -15.59 -12.96
N GLU A 306 -17.74 -16.49 -13.71
CA GLU A 306 -16.62 -17.32 -13.27
C GLU A 306 -15.40 -16.49 -12.83
N GLU A 307 -15.17 -15.34 -13.46
CA GLU A 307 -14.06 -14.42 -13.14
C GLU A 307 -14.38 -13.48 -11.97
N HIS A 308 -15.65 -13.38 -11.55
CA HIS A 308 -16.02 -12.50 -10.44
C HIS A 308 -15.31 -12.88 -9.13
N PRO A 309 -14.78 -11.91 -8.35
CA PRO A 309 -14.30 -12.16 -7.00
C PRO A 309 -15.45 -12.55 -6.08
N ALA A 310 -15.17 -13.41 -5.11
CA ALA A 310 -16.06 -13.59 -3.98
C ALA A 310 -15.97 -12.38 -3.04
N ILE A 311 -17.07 -11.64 -2.88
CA ILE A 311 -17.16 -10.42 -2.07
C ILE A 311 -17.90 -10.73 -0.76
N GLY A 312 -17.19 -10.64 0.36
CA GLY A 312 -17.70 -10.88 1.71
C GLY A 312 -18.08 -9.60 2.44
N LEU A 313 -19.29 -9.53 3.02
CA LEU A 313 -19.72 -8.43 3.88
C LEU A 313 -20.08 -8.97 5.27
N ILE A 314 -19.33 -8.55 6.28
CA ILE A 314 -19.54 -8.92 7.69
C ILE A 314 -20.14 -7.72 8.42
N GLY A 315 -21.40 -7.86 8.85
CA GLY A 315 -22.19 -6.78 9.46
C GLY A 315 -23.19 -6.19 8.47
N MET A 316 -24.44 -6.67 8.53
CA MET A 316 -25.52 -6.31 7.62
C MET A 316 -26.47 -5.26 8.22
N GLY A 317 -25.88 -4.31 8.95
CA GLY A 317 -26.53 -3.06 9.33
C GLY A 317 -26.87 -2.17 8.12
N ALA A 318 -27.14 -0.90 8.38
CA ALA A 318 -27.57 0.02 7.32
C ALA A 318 -26.49 0.23 6.23
N MET A 319 -25.21 0.36 6.61
CA MET A 319 -24.11 0.49 5.66
C MET A 319 -23.85 -0.81 4.90
N GLY A 320 -23.72 -1.96 5.59
CA GLY A 320 -23.52 -3.25 4.93
C GLY A 320 -24.64 -3.60 3.94
N THR A 321 -25.90 -3.31 4.31
CA THR A 321 -27.05 -3.44 3.39
C THR A 321 -26.91 -2.52 2.16
N MET A 322 -26.43 -1.28 2.34
CA MET A 322 -26.21 -0.35 1.23
C MET A 322 -25.15 -0.88 0.25
N TYR A 323 -24.00 -1.34 0.75
CA TYR A 323 -22.96 -1.95 -0.09
C TYR A 323 -23.47 -3.19 -0.81
N ALA A 324 -24.13 -4.12 -0.10
CA ALA A 324 -24.68 -5.32 -0.71
C ALA A 324 -25.62 -5.00 -1.87
N LYS A 325 -26.49 -3.99 -1.68
CA LYS A 325 -27.41 -3.51 -2.71
C LYS A 325 -26.67 -2.96 -3.93
N TYR A 326 -25.80 -1.97 -3.75
CA TYR A 326 -25.10 -1.35 -4.89
C TYR A 326 -24.23 -2.34 -5.67
N LEU A 327 -23.62 -3.30 -4.97
CA LEU A 327 -22.81 -4.34 -5.61
C LEU A 327 -23.67 -5.33 -6.38
N ALA A 328 -24.79 -5.78 -5.82
CA ALA A 328 -25.72 -6.68 -6.49
C ALA A 328 -26.40 -6.01 -7.70
N ASP A 329 -26.89 -4.78 -7.54
CA ASP A 329 -27.53 -3.99 -8.61
C ASP A 329 -26.57 -3.73 -9.78
N ALA A 330 -25.26 -3.73 -9.52
CA ALA A 330 -24.22 -3.57 -10.54
C ALA A 330 -23.95 -4.85 -11.36
N GLY A 331 -24.37 -6.02 -10.87
CA GLY A 331 -24.15 -7.31 -11.52
C GLY A 331 -23.08 -8.20 -10.87
N TRP A 332 -22.58 -7.88 -9.67
CA TRP A 332 -21.71 -8.82 -8.95
C TRP A 332 -22.50 -10.05 -8.47
N GLU A 333 -22.10 -11.23 -8.91
CA GLU A 333 -22.85 -12.48 -8.65
C GLU A 333 -22.37 -13.31 -7.44
N LYS A 334 -21.21 -13.00 -6.88
CA LYS A 334 -20.61 -13.78 -5.78
C LYS A 334 -20.50 -12.96 -4.50
N ILE A 335 -21.64 -12.49 -3.98
CA ILE A 335 -21.70 -11.70 -2.75
C ILE A 335 -22.10 -12.61 -1.58
N TYR A 336 -21.28 -12.66 -0.53
CA TYR A 336 -21.50 -13.47 0.67
C TYR A 336 -21.67 -12.57 1.88
N VAL A 337 -22.75 -12.75 2.63
CA VAL A 337 -23.10 -11.83 3.71
C VAL A 337 -23.40 -12.54 5.02
N CYS A 338 -23.06 -11.93 6.15
CA CYS A 338 -23.48 -12.40 7.47
C CYS A 338 -23.71 -11.24 8.45
N ASP A 339 -24.45 -11.51 9.51
CA ASP A 339 -24.63 -10.63 10.67
C ASP A 339 -24.56 -11.49 11.95
N GLN A 340 -24.95 -10.95 13.10
CA GLN A 340 -25.11 -11.70 14.34
C GLN A 340 -25.99 -12.94 14.13
N ALA A 341 -25.61 -14.05 14.78
CA ALA A 341 -26.31 -15.33 14.64
C ALA A 341 -27.83 -15.24 14.91
N SER A 342 -28.25 -14.36 15.83
CA SER A 342 -29.67 -14.11 16.13
C SER A 342 -30.47 -13.54 14.96
N LYS A 343 -29.82 -12.90 13.98
CA LYS A 343 -30.45 -12.31 12.79
C LYS A 343 -30.36 -13.19 11.55
N TYR A 344 -29.72 -14.36 11.64
CA TYR A 344 -29.45 -15.22 10.48
C TYR A 344 -30.72 -15.58 9.70
N GLU A 345 -31.76 -16.07 10.37
CA GLU A 345 -33.01 -16.47 9.70
C GLU A 345 -33.72 -15.29 9.04
N ALA A 346 -33.76 -14.13 9.71
CA ALA A 346 -34.35 -12.91 9.14
C ALA A 346 -33.56 -12.40 7.92
N LEU A 347 -32.22 -12.51 7.96
CA LEU A 347 -31.35 -12.12 6.85
C LEU A 347 -31.52 -13.05 5.65
N LYS A 348 -31.63 -14.36 5.90
CA LYS A 348 -31.87 -15.39 4.88
C LYS A 348 -33.21 -15.17 4.17
N GLU A 349 -34.26 -14.89 4.93
CA GLU A 349 -35.58 -14.55 4.37
C GLU A 349 -35.52 -13.27 3.53
N LYS A 350 -34.83 -12.23 4.01
CA LYS A 350 -34.68 -10.95 3.29
C LYS A 350 -34.04 -11.11 1.92
N TYR A 351 -33.03 -11.97 1.79
CA TYR A 351 -32.25 -12.14 0.56
C TYR A 351 -32.60 -13.41 -0.24
N HIS A 352 -33.66 -14.15 0.11
CA HIS A 352 -33.99 -15.42 -0.54
C HIS A 352 -34.19 -15.31 -2.06
N ASN A 353 -34.71 -14.16 -2.54
CA ASN A 353 -34.93 -13.87 -3.96
C ASN A 353 -33.85 -12.97 -4.59
N SER A 354 -32.80 -12.62 -3.85
CA SER A 354 -31.75 -11.75 -4.37
C SER A 354 -30.74 -12.56 -5.17
N SER A 355 -30.73 -12.36 -6.49
CA SER A 355 -29.70 -12.96 -7.35
C SER A 355 -28.32 -12.43 -6.97
N GLY A 356 -27.36 -13.34 -6.74
CA GLY A 356 -25.97 -13.01 -6.46
C GLY A 356 -25.61 -12.77 -4.99
N ILE A 357 -26.58 -12.72 -4.07
CA ILE A 357 -26.34 -12.60 -2.62
C ILE A 357 -26.61 -13.93 -1.92
N THR A 358 -25.59 -14.46 -1.23
CA THR A 358 -25.68 -15.67 -0.42
C THR A 358 -25.49 -15.34 1.05
N VAL A 359 -26.48 -15.68 1.87
CA VAL A 359 -26.41 -15.48 3.33
C VAL A 359 -25.70 -16.67 3.98
N LEU A 360 -24.64 -16.39 4.74
CA LEU A 360 -23.87 -17.37 5.50
C LEU A 360 -24.14 -17.22 7.00
N ARG A 361 -23.87 -18.29 7.77
CA ARG A 361 -24.21 -18.37 9.20
C ARG A 361 -23.41 -17.41 10.07
N ASP A 362 -22.14 -17.19 9.73
CA ASP A 362 -21.20 -16.43 10.54
C ASP A 362 -20.08 -15.85 9.66
N GLY A 363 -19.24 -15.03 10.30
CA GLY A 363 -18.09 -14.41 9.64
C GLY A 363 -16.97 -15.40 9.29
N HIS A 364 -16.87 -16.56 9.94
CA HIS A 364 -15.88 -17.57 9.56
C HIS A 364 -16.12 -18.08 8.14
N LEU A 365 -17.38 -18.37 7.79
CA LEU A 365 -17.73 -18.83 6.46
C LEU A 365 -17.55 -17.73 5.41
N VAL A 366 -17.91 -16.48 5.73
CA VAL A 366 -17.69 -15.33 4.85
C VAL A 366 -16.19 -15.12 4.60
N SER A 367 -15.36 -15.10 5.65
CA SER A 367 -13.92 -14.89 5.54
C SER A 367 -13.20 -15.98 4.74
N ARG A 368 -13.67 -17.24 4.82
CA ARG A 368 -13.04 -18.37 4.11
C ARG A 368 -13.32 -18.40 2.62
N VAL A 369 -14.51 -17.97 2.19
CA VAL A 369 -14.91 -18.03 0.78
C VAL A 369 -14.47 -16.79 -0.01
N SER A 370 -14.33 -15.66 0.67
CA SER A 370 -14.21 -14.34 0.02
C SER A 370 -12.77 -13.98 -0.39
N ASP A 371 -12.64 -13.39 -1.57
CA ASP A 371 -11.41 -12.76 -2.08
C ASP A 371 -11.26 -11.31 -1.59
N PHE A 372 -12.39 -10.63 -1.34
CA PHE A 372 -12.46 -9.32 -0.71
C PHE A 372 -13.47 -9.35 0.44
N ILE A 373 -13.09 -8.91 1.63
CA ILE A 373 -13.92 -8.94 2.85
C ILE A 373 -14.05 -7.53 3.39
N MET A 374 -15.27 -7.09 3.69
CA MET A 374 -15.54 -5.80 4.31
C MET A 374 -16.21 -5.99 5.68
N TYR A 375 -15.55 -5.52 6.73
CA TYR A 375 -16.12 -5.41 8.07
C TYR A 375 -16.94 -4.10 8.16
N SER A 376 -18.26 -4.22 8.10
CA SER A 376 -19.23 -3.12 8.27
C SER A 376 -19.92 -3.22 9.63
N VAL A 377 -19.12 -3.23 10.70
CA VAL A 377 -19.55 -3.26 12.10
C VAL A 377 -19.24 -1.94 12.79
N GLU A 378 -19.88 -1.68 13.94
CA GLU A 378 -19.56 -0.51 14.74
C GLU A 378 -18.08 -0.53 15.20
N ALA A 379 -17.44 0.65 15.21
CA ALA A 379 -16.02 0.77 15.54
C ALA A 379 -15.66 0.28 16.96
N GLU A 380 -16.63 0.25 17.88
CA GLU A 380 -16.47 -0.32 19.22
C GLU A 380 -16.26 -1.84 19.19
N TYR A 381 -16.90 -2.53 18.24
CA TYR A 381 -16.89 -3.99 18.15
C TYR A 381 -15.86 -4.54 17.17
N ILE A 382 -15.17 -3.67 16.41
CA ILE A 382 -14.23 -4.11 15.37
C ILE A 382 -13.13 -5.02 15.92
N ASP A 383 -12.57 -4.71 17.08
CA ASP A 383 -11.50 -5.49 17.72
C ASP A 383 -11.95 -6.93 17.98
N ARG A 384 -13.09 -7.11 18.66
CA ARG A 384 -13.67 -8.41 18.97
C ARG A 384 -14.09 -9.19 17.71
N VAL A 385 -14.69 -8.51 16.74
CA VAL A 385 -15.21 -9.18 15.53
C VAL A 385 -14.06 -9.65 14.63
N VAL A 386 -12.97 -8.88 14.54
CA VAL A 386 -11.77 -9.29 13.80
C VAL A 386 -10.99 -10.35 14.58
N GLU A 387 -10.95 -10.30 15.91
CA GLU A 387 -10.41 -11.39 16.73
C GLU A 387 -11.11 -12.72 16.43
N GLU A 388 -12.43 -12.70 16.33
CA GLU A 388 -13.24 -13.90 16.06
C GLU A 388 -13.06 -14.39 14.62
N TYR A 389 -13.25 -13.53 13.61
CA TYR A 389 -13.34 -13.95 12.21
C TYR A 389 -12.07 -13.73 11.37
N GLY A 390 -11.18 -12.85 11.80
CA GLY A 390 -9.95 -12.48 11.10
C GLY A 390 -9.01 -13.65 10.82
N PRO A 391 -8.75 -14.57 11.77
CA PRO A 391 -7.91 -15.75 11.54
C PRO A 391 -8.46 -16.74 10.51
N SER A 392 -9.74 -16.61 10.12
CA SER A 392 -10.37 -17.47 9.10
C SER A 392 -10.28 -16.90 7.69
N THR A 393 -9.58 -15.78 7.52
CA THR A 393 -9.41 -15.11 6.23
C THR A 393 -8.67 -16.00 5.23
N LYS A 394 -9.20 -16.09 4.01
CA LYS A 394 -8.58 -16.81 2.90
C LYS A 394 -7.19 -16.23 2.57
N VAL A 395 -6.23 -17.12 2.31
CA VAL A 395 -4.86 -16.75 1.90
C VAL A 395 -4.89 -15.81 0.68
N GLY A 396 -4.17 -14.69 0.75
CA GLY A 396 -4.10 -13.71 -0.34
C GLY A 396 -5.34 -12.83 -0.50
N ALA A 397 -6.37 -12.99 0.35
CA ALA A 397 -7.56 -12.14 0.30
C ALA A 397 -7.27 -10.70 0.75
N ILE A 398 -8.16 -9.79 0.37
CA ILE A 398 -8.12 -8.39 0.76
C ILE A 398 -9.15 -8.15 1.87
N VAL A 399 -8.71 -7.53 2.96
CA VAL A 399 -9.57 -7.14 4.07
C VAL A 399 -9.71 -5.61 4.12
N ALA A 400 -10.94 -5.16 4.22
CA ALA A 400 -11.34 -3.77 4.41
C ALA A 400 -12.19 -3.64 5.66
N GLY A 401 -12.11 -2.50 6.33
CA GLY A 401 -13.10 -2.10 7.31
C GLY A 401 -13.80 -0.84 6.83
N GLN A 402 -15.09 -0.74 7.14
CA GLN A 402 -15.95 0.40 6.87
C GLN A 402 -16.36 1.06 8.19
N THR A 403 -15.37 1.32 9.04
CA THR A 403 -15.58 2.00 10.33
C THR A 403 -15.46 3.51 10.18
N SER A 404 -16.06 4.31 11.07
CA SER A 404 -15.91 5.77 11.01
C SER A 404 -14.60 6.29 11.61
N VAL A 405 -13.85 5.43 12.32
CA VAL A 405 -12.56 5.74 12.95
C VAL A 405 -11.58 4.63 12.64
N LYS A 406 -10.41 4.99 12.11
CA LYS A 406 -9.47 4.05 11.54
C LYS A 406 -8.46 3.50 12.55
N ALA A 407 -8.15 4.21 13.63
CA ALA A 407 -7.24 3.75 14.69
C ALA A 407 -7.59 2.37 15.31
N PRO A 408 -8.81 2.11 15.84
CA PRO A 408 -9.13 0.81 16.42
C PRO A 408 -9.17 -0.29 15.37
N GLU A 409 -9.59 0.04 14.15
CA GLU A 409 -9.60 -0.90 13.03
C GLU A 409 -8.18 -1.31 12.63
N LYS A 410 -7.25 -0.36 12.52
CA LYS A 410 -5.83 -0.64 12.25
C LYS A 410 -5.25 -1.58 13.31
N ALA A 411 -5.48 -1.27 14.58
CA ALA A 411 -4.97 -2.07 15.69
C ALA A 411 -5.52 -3.51 15.64
N ALA A 412 -6.82 -3.67 15.38
CA ALA A 412 -7.45 -4.98 15.23
C ALA A 412 -6.87 -5.76 14.04
N PHE A 413 -6.72 -5.09 12.89
CA PHE A 413 -6.20 -5.70 11.68
C PHE A 413 -4.73 -6.11 11.81
N GLU A 414 -3.86 -5.27 12.37
CA GLU A 414 -2.45 -5.60 12.62
C GLU A 414 -2.28 -6.73 13.64
N LYS A 415 -3.19 -6.83 14.62
CA LYS A 415 -3.12 -7.82 15.70
C LYS A 415 -3.65 -9.20 15.31
N TYR A 416 -4.73 -9.26 14.55
CA TYR A 416 -5.50 -10.52 14.37
C TYR A 416 -5.52 -11.05 12.94
N LEU A 417 -5.19 -10.23 11.93
CA LEU A 417 -5.17 -10.71 10.54
C LEU A 417 -3.82 -11.39 10.22
N PRO A 418 -3.85 -12.56 9.55
CA PRO A 418 -2.63 -13.25 9.09
C PRO A 418 -1.69 -12.37 8.26
N GLU A 419 -0.40 -12.72 8.17
CA GLU A 419 0.60 -11.93 7.42
C GLU A 419 0.43 -12.03 5.90
N ASP A 420 -0.24 -13.07 5.42
CA ASP A 420 -0.45 -13.42 4.01
C ASP A 420 -1.74 -12.82 3.42
N VAL A 421 -2.36 -11.86 4.10
CA VAL A 421 -3.54 -11.11 3.61
C VAL A 421 -3.22 -9.64 3.35
N HIS A 422 -3.92 -9.05 2.39
CA HIS A 422 -3.82 -7.64 2.06
C HIS A 422 -4.80 -6.80 2.89
N ILE A 423 -4.41 -5.58 3.28
CA ILE A 423 -5.33 -4.63 3.95
C ILE A 423 -5.57 -3.40 3.07
N VAL A 424 -6.81 -3.23 2.61
CA VAL A 424 -7.22 -2.03 1.87
C VAL A 424 -8.52 -1.54 2.48
N SER A 425 -8.40 -0.68 3.50
CA SER A 425 -9.56 -0.17 4.22
C SER A 425 -10.26 0.94 3.45
N CYS A 426 -11.53 1.19 3.78
CA CYS A 426 -12.32 2.23 3.17
C CYS A 426 -13.16 3.04 4.18
N HIS A 427 -13.65 4.20 3.76
CA HIS A 427 -14.63 4.97 4.52
C HIS A 427 -15.53 5.77 3.58
N SER A 428 -16.80 5.39 3.47
CA SER A 428 -17.81 6.26 2.85
C SER A 428 -18.10 7.41 3.78
N LEU A 429 -17.80 8.63 3.36
CA LEU A 429 -18.07 9.84 4.15
C LEU A 429 -19.51 10.32 3.98
N HIS A 430 -20.44 9.39 3.78
CA HIS A 430 -21.87 9.64 3.67
C HIS A 430 -22.66 8.54 4.40
N GLY A 431 -23.88 8.89 4.81
CA GLY A 431 -24.78 7.94 5.45
C GLY A 431 -25.43 6.95 4.46
N PRO A 432 -26.10 5.92 4.98
CA PRO A 432 -26.73 4.85 4.20
C PRO A 432 -27.91 5.31 3.33
N SER A 433 -28.54 6.43 3.67
CA SER A 433 -29.67 7.01 2.93
C SER A 433 -29.26 8.02 1.85
N VAL A 434 -27.96 8.33 1.75
CA VAL A 434 -27.44 9.32 0.79
C VAL A 434 -26.85 8.58 -0.40
N SER A 435 -27.17 9.06 -1.61
CA SER A 435 -26.58 8.53 -2.85
C SER A 435 -25.05 8.64 -2.82
N PRO A 436 -24.31 7.58 -3.15
CA PRO A 436 -22.84 7.59 -3.17
C PRO A 436 -22.23 8.34 -4.36
N LEU A 437 -23.05 8.72 -5.36
CA LEU A 437 -22.61 9.40 -6.59
C LEU A 437 -21.86 10.69 -6.26
N GLY A 438 -20.61 10.77 -6.71
CA GLY A 438 -19.73 11.93 -6.52
C GLY A 438 -19.30 12.17 -5.06
N GLN A 439 -19.82 11.42 -4.10
CA GLN A 439 -19.47 11.52 -2.70
C GLN A 439 -18.05 10.98 -2.46
N PRO A 440 -17.31 11.52 -1.48
CA PRO A 440 -15.98 11.03 -1.18
C PRO A 440 -16.02 9.64 -0.53
N LEU A 441 -15.27 8.72 -1.11
CA LEU A 441 -14.97 7.39 -0.56
C LEU A 441 -13.47 7.31 -0.30
N VAL A 442 -13.09 7.27 0.98
CA VAL A 442 -11.68 7.15 1.35
C VAL A 442 -11.22 5.73 1.10
N LEU A 443 -10.03 5.56 0.52
CA LEU A 443 -9.32 4.29 0.39
C LEU A 443 -7.95 4.39 1.09
N ILE A 444 -7.61 3.38 1.88
CA ILE A 444 -6.38 3.33 2.67
C ILE A 444 -5.65 2.04 2.35
N LYS A 445 -4.57 2.14 1.56
CA LYS A 445 -3.70 1.01 1.23
C LYS A 445 -2.70 0.78 2.38
N HIS A 446 -2.82 -0.33 3.10
CA HIS A 446 -1.95 -0.69 4.23
C HIS A 446 -1.55 -2.17 4.11
N ARG A 447 -0.27 -2.54 4.14
CA ARG A 447 0.13 -3.96 3.93
C ARG A 447 -0.55 -4.60 2.69
N ALA A 448 -0.58 -3.90 1.56
CA ALA A 448 -1.25 -4.35 0.34
C ALA A 448 -0.49 -3.91 -0.92
N THR A 449 -0.64 -4.67 -2.01
CA THR A 449 -0.04 -4.33 -3.31
C THR A 449 -0.90 -3.33 -4.08
N ASN A 450 -0.38 -2.80 -5.20
CA ASN A 450 -1.14 -1.90 -6.06
C ASN A 450 -2.26 -2.64 -6.81
N GLU A 451 -2.07 -3.91 -7.11
CA GLU A 451 -3.07 -4.78 -7.69
C GLU A 451 -4.26 -4.95 -6.74
N ALA A 452 -4.01 -5.14 -5.45
CA ALA A 452 -5.06 -5.23 -4.44
C ALA A 452 -5.88 -3.93 -4.37
N LEU A 453 -5.22 -2.77 -4.37
CA LEU A 453 -5.90 -1.49 -4.43
C LEU A 453 -6.75 -1.36 -5.70
N THR A 454 -6.20 -1.73 -6.86
CA THR A 454 -6.90 -1.69 -8.15
C THR A 454 -8.15 -2.58 -8.14
N LEU A 455 -8.05 -3.78 -7.56
CA LEU A 455 -9.19 -4.68 -7.41
C LEU A 455 -10.28 -4.06 -6.52
N VAL A 456 -9.92 -3.44 -5.39
CA VAL A 456 -10.88 -2.76 -4.52
C VAL A 456 -11.55 -1.57 -5.22
N GLU A 457 -10.79 -0.77 -5.97
CA GLU A 457 -11.34 0.30 -6.81
C GLU A 457 -12.34 -0.24 -7.82
N ASN A 458 -12.04 -1.36 -8.48
CA ASN A 458 -12.95 -1.97 -9.44
C ASN A 458 -14.22 -2.55 -8.77
N ILE A 459 -14.07 -3.20 -7.62
CA ILE A 459 -15.19 -3.71 -6.82
C ILE A 459 -16.12 -2.56 -6.40
N LEU A 460 -15.56 -1.45 -5.93
CA LEU A 460 -16.31 -0.30 -5.41
C LEU A 460 -16.70 0.73 -6.47
N ARG A 461 -16.28 0.56 -7.73
CA ARG A 461 -16.61 1.46 -8.84
C ARG A 461 -18.11 1.69 -9.03
N PRO A 462 -19.00 0.70 -8.83
CA PRO A 462 -20.44 0.91 -9.00
C PRO A 462 -21.06 1.94 -8.05
N LEU A 463 -20.39 2.28 -6.95
CA LEU A 463 -20.83 3.37 -6.08
C LEU A 463 -20.70 4.75 -6.76
N GLN A 464 -19.87 4.87 -7.81
CA GLN A 464 -19.61 6.12 -8.52
C GLN A 464 -19.12 7.25 -7.59
N SER A 465 -18.48 6.87 -6.49
CA SER A 465 -17.88 7.76 -5.51
C SER A 465 -16.54 8.31 -6.02
N ARG A 466 -16.16 9.48 -5.53
CA ARG A 466 -14.84 10.07 -5.77
C ARG A 466 -13.85 9.46 -4.78
N TYR A 467 -12.85 8.74 -5.27
CA TYR A 467 -11.83 8.15 -4.41
C TYR A 467 -10.89 9.20 -3.82
N VAL A 468 -10.60 9.02 -2.53
CA VAL A 468 -9.69 9.87 -1.77
C VAL A 468 -8.70 8.95 -1.06
N TYR A 469 -7.42 9.07 -1.38
CA TYR A 469 -6.38 8.20 -0.83
C TYR A 469 -5.74 8.85 0.38
N LEU A 470 -5.80 8.19 1.54
CA LEU A 470 -5.23 8.67 2.79
C LEU A 470 -4.49 7.54 3.52
N SER A 471 -3.57 7.91 4.42
CA SER A 471 -3.08 6.98 5.44
C SER A 471 -4.11 6.83 6.57
N TYR A 472 -3.93 5.81 7.42
CA TYR A 472 -4.73 5.62 8.63
C TYR A 472 -4.69 6.87 9.54
N GLU A 473 -3.49 7.42 9.72
CA GLU A 473 -3.23 8.58 10.56
C GLU A 473 -3.82 9.86 9.95
N ASP A 474 -3.63 10.08 8.65
CA ASP A 474 -4.18 11.25 7.95
C ASP A 474 -5.70 11.22 7.97
N HIS A 475 -6.32 10.06 7.75
CA HIS A 475 -7.76 9.91 7.84
C HIS A 475 -8.31 10.36 9.20
N ASP A 476 -7.74 9.86 10.30
CA ASP A 476 -8.24 10.16 11.64
C ASP A 476 -8.00 11.63 12.01
N VAL A 477 -6.91 12.23 11.54
CA VAL A 477 -6.67 13.68 11.68
C VAL A 477 -7.70 14.48 10.87
N VAL A 478 -7.97 14.10 9.62
CA VAL A 478 -8.93 14.79 8.75
C VAL A 478 -10.35 14.71 9.32
N THR A 479 -10.80 13.52 9.73
CA THR A 479 -12.14 13.33 10.31
C THR A 479 -12.30 13.98 11.68
N ALA A 480 -11.25 14.00 12.52
CA ALA A 480 -11.26 14.77 13.75
C ALA A 480 -11.47 16.28 13.47
N ASN A 481 -10.71 16.81 12.52
CA ASN A 481 -10.74 18.22 12.14
C ASN A 481 -12.06 18.67 11.50
N THR A 482 -12.67 17.83 10.65
CA THR A 482 -13.87 18.23 9.89
C THR A 482 -15.16 17.83 10.57
N GLN A 483 -15.20 16.68 11.24
CA GLN A 483 -16.44 16.11 11.78
C GLN A 483 -16.50 16.16 13.31
N ALA A 484 -15.46 15.73 14.03
CA ALA A 484 -15.57 15.50 15.48
C ALA A 484 -15.80 16.79 16.28
N VAL A 485 -14.98 17.84 16.05
CA VAL A 485 -15.14 19.14 16.72
C VAL A 485 -16.46 19.81 16.33
N THR A 486 -16.83 19.71 15.07
CA THR A 486 -18.09 20.27 14.57
C THR A 486 -19.29 19.63 15.24
N HIS A 487 -19.31 18.29 15.35
CA HIS A 487 -20.33 17.58 16.12
C HIS A 487 -20.34 18.01 17.58
N ALA A 488 -19.18 18.11 18.24
CA ALA A 488 -19.09 18.54 19.63
C ALA A 488 -19.66 19.95 19.84
N ALA A 489 -19.47 20.86 18.89
CA ALA A 489 -20.07 22.20 18.95
C ALA A 489 -21.60 22.16 18.86
N PHE A 490 -22.18 21.39 17.94
CA PHE A 490 -23.64 21.28 17.81
C PHE A 490 -24.30 20.48 18.94
N LEU A 491 -23.63 19.45 19.47
CA LEU A 491 -24.04 18.77 20.70
C LEU A 491 -24.03 19.74 21.89
N THR A 492 -23.04 20.62 21.94
CA THR A 492 -23.01 21.67 22.95
C THR A 492 -24.18 22.65 22.81
N MET A 493 -24.52 23.07 21.57
CA MET A 493 -25.69 23.93 21.32
C MET A 493 -26.98 23.27 21.79
N GLY A 494 -27.22 22.02 21.40
CA GLY A 494 -28.43 21.30 21.81
C GLY A 494 -28.51 21.12 23.32
N THR A 495 -27.40 20.77 23.99
CA THR A 495 -27.39 20.68 25.46
C THR A 495 -27.65 22.03 26.11
N ALA A 496 -27.09 23.13 25.61
CA ALA A 496 -27.35 24.46 26.17
C ALA A 496 -28.84 24.84 26.08
N TRP A 497 -29.47 24.63 24.93
CA TRP A 497 -30.89 24.94 24.73
C TRP A 497 -31.82 24.03 25.53
N ALA A 498 -31.49 22.74 25.65
CA ALA A 498 -32.23 21.81 26.49
C ALA A 498 -32.11 22.18 27.98
N SER A 499 -30.92 22.57 28.46
CA SER A 499 -30.71 23.07 29.83
C SER A 499 -31.49 24.36 30.09
N ALA A 500 -31.55 25.25 29.10
CA ALA A 500 -32.32 26.48 29.16
C ALA A 500 -33.84 26.26 29.01
N LEU A 501 -34.29 25.02 28.73
CA LEU A 501 -35.68 24.64 28.48
C LEU A 501 -36.38 25.54 27.45
N SER A 502 -35.64 25.96 26.42
CA SER A 502 -36.13 26.90 25.42
C SER A 502 -35.84 26.44 24.00
N TYR A 503 -36.72 26.83 23.08
CA TYR A 503 -36.53 26.74 21.63
C TYR A 503 -36.21 28.13 21.11
N PRO A 504 -34.94 28.49 20.90
CA PRO A 504 -34.58 29.88 20.70
C PRO A 504 -35.13 30.48 19.39
N TRP A 505 -35.40 29.64 18.38
CA TRP A 505 -36.05 30.02 17.13
C TRP A 505 -37.55 30.33 17.26
N GLU A 506 -38.23 29.87 18.33
CA GLU A 506 -39.65 30.18 18.58
C GLU A 506 -39.84 31.58 19.20
N HIS A 507 -38.78 32.15 19.77
CA HIS A 507 -38.82 33.41 20.52
C HIS A 507 -38.26 34.61 19.75
N GLY A 508 -38.04 34.46 18.43
CA GLY A 508 -37.56 35.53 17.56
C GLY A 508 -36.07 35.89 17.69
N TYR A 509 -35.31 35.20 18.56
CA TYR A 509 -33.87 35.44 18.74
C TYR A 509 -33.00 34.85 17.62
N TYR A 510 -33.50 33.84 16.90
CA TYR A 510 -32.74 33.07 15.90
C TYR A 510 -33.51 32.98 14.58
N VAL A 511 -33.63 34.12 13.87
CA VAL A 511 -34.38 34.23 12.62
C VAL A 511 -33.44 34.41 11.43
N GLY A 512 -33.42 33.43 10.54
CA GLY A 512 -32.78 33.50 9.21
C GLY A 512 -31.29 33.12 9.14
N GLY A 513 -30.82 32.87 7.91
CA GLY A 513 -29.40 32.72 7.58
C GLY A 513 -28.65 31.62 8.34
N ILE A 514 -27.56 32.00 9.02
CA ILE A 514 -26.65 31.11 9.75
C ILE A 514 -27.32 30.37 10.91
N GLU A 515 -28.31 30.97 11.56
CA GLU A 515 -28.98 30.36 12.71
C GLU A 515 -29.89 29.21 12.29
N THR A 516 -30.61 29.34 11.18
CA THR A 516 -31.41 28.25 10.60
C THR A 516 -30.55 27.03 10.25
N VAL A 517 -29.36 27.27 9.69
CA VAL A 517 -28.38 26.21 9.41
C VAL A 517 -27.94 25.52 10.71
N LYS A 518 -27.61 26.27 11.76
CA LYS A 518 -27.19 25.71 13.05
C LYS A 518 -28.25 24.83 13.68
N VAL A 519 -29.51 25.30 13.70
CA VAL A 519 -30.65 24.56 14.26
C VAL A 519 -30.87 23.24 13.51
N ASN A 520 -30.88 23.28 12.18
CA ASN A 520 -31.09 22.09 11.37
C ASN A 520 -29.97 21.05 11.52
N ILE A 521 -28.70 21.50 11.60
CA ILE A 521 -27.58 20.58 11.83
C ILE A 521 -27.67 19.95 13.23
N MET A 522 -27.97 20.74 14.25
CA MET A 522 -28.16 20.27 15.62
C MET A 522 -29.27 19.22 15.70
N LEU A 523 -30.47 19.53 15.18
CA LEU A 523 -31.62 18.60 15.19
C LEU A 523 -31.31 17.31 14.44
N ARG A 524 -30.59 17.41 13.32
CA ARG A 524 -30.13 16.24 12.56
C ARG A 524 -29.15 15.38 13.35
N ILE A 525 -28.26 15.97 14.14
CA ILE A 525 -27.33 15.20 14.97
C ILE A 525 -28.11 14.40 16.01
N TYR A 526 -29.01 15.05 16.74
CA TYR A 526 -29.81 14.41 17.79
C TYR A 526 -30.87 13.43 17.29
N SER A 527 -31.35 13.56 16.04
CA SER A 527 -32.25 12.59 15.43
C SER A 527 -31.56 11.32 14.93
N ASN A 528 -30.22 11.29 14.92
CA ASN A 528 -29.42 10.14 14.51
C ASN A 528 -28.91 9.31 15.69
N LYS A 529 -28.36 8.13 15.39
CA LYS A 529 -27.88 7.20 16.43
C LYS A 529 -26.64 7.72 17.15
N TRP A 530 -26.72 7.81 18.48
CA TRP A 530 -25.66 8.35 19.35
C TRP A 530 -24.30 7.66 19.18
N HIS A 531 -24.28 6.34 18.95
CA HIS A 531 -23.05 5.54 18.93
C HIS A 531 -22.13 5.89 17.75
N VAL A 532 -22.66 6.48 16.68
CA VAL A 532 -21.86 6.99 15.55
C VAL A 532 -20.99 8.17 16.00
N TYR A 533 -21.59 9.10 16.74
CA TYR A 533 -20.90 10.29 17.26
C TYR A 533 -19.97 9.94 18.43
N ALA A 534 -20.42 9.04 19.32
CA ALA A 534 -19.61 8.55 20.43
C ALA A 534 -18.35 7.84 19.94
N GLY A 535 -18.49 6.94 18.96
CA GLY A 535 -17.36 6.24 18.35
C GLY A 535 -16.33 7.22 17.78
N LEU A 536 -16.78 8.22 17.01
CA LEU A 536 -15.89 9.25 16.46
C LEU A 536 -15.19 10.07 17.55
N ALA A 537 -15.91 10.53 18.56
CA ALA A 537 -15.36 11.41 19.59
C ALA A 537 -14.45 10.66 20.59
N ILE A 538 -14.82 9.44 20.98
CA ILE A 538 -14.11 8.64 21.99
C ILE A 538 -12.97 7.86 21.35
N MET A 539 -13.15 7.20 20.21
CA MET A 539 -12.15 6.27 19.68
C MET A 539 -11.06 6.96 18.86
N ASN A 540 -11.27 8.19 18.39
CA ASN A 540 -10.28 8.96 17.65
C ASN A 540 -9.39 9.77 18.61
N PRO A 541 -8.08 9.47 18.72
CA PRO A 541 -7.18 10.18 19.63
C PRO A 541 -7.06 11.68 19.32
N SER A 542 -7.07 12.03 18.02
CA SER A 542 -7.02 13.43 17.57
C SER A 542 -8.29 14.18 17.95
N ALA A 543 -9.46 13.54 17.89
CA ALA A 543 -10.72 14.15 18.29
C ALA A 543 -10.74 14.55 19.77
N ARG A 544 -10.23 13.70 20.68
CA ARG A 544 -10.18 14.00 22.12
C ARG A 544 -9.40 15.29 22.39
N ILE A 545 -8.22 15.43 21.79
CA ILE A 545 -7.36 16.62 21.94
C ILE A 545 -8.08 17.86 21.42
N GLN A 546 -8.71 17.76 20.25
CA GLN A 546 -9.34 18.91 19.62
C GLN A 546 -10.62 19.35 20.34
N ILE A 547 -11.42 18.41 20.86
CA ILE A 547 -12.65 18.71 21.60
C ILE A 547 -12.31 19.32 22.97
N ASP A 548 -11.25 18.86 23.64
CA ASP A 548 -10.75 19.50 24.86
C ASP A 548 -10.24 20.91 24.57
N GLN A 549 -9.46 21.10 23.50
CA GLN A 549 -9.02 22.44 23.07
C GLN A 549 -10.20 23.35 22.72
N PHE A 550 -11.24 22.83 22.05
CA PHE A 550 -12.48 23.55 21.77
C PHE A 550 -13.14 24.02 23.07
N SER A 551 -13.31 23.13 24.04
CA SER A 551 -13.91 23.45 25.35
C SER A 551 -13.11 24.50 26.14
N ARG A 552 -11.78 24.44 26.09
CA ARG A 552 -10.92 25.48 26.67
C ARG A 552 -11.08 26.80 25.93
N SER A 553 -11.11 26.77 24.60
CA SER A 553 -11.24 27.99 23.80
C SER A 553 -12.57 28.69 24.02
N THR A 554 -13.69 27.96 24.13
CA THR A 554 -15.00 28.55 24.44
C THR A 554 -15.00 29.20 25.82
N THR A 555 -14.38 28.54 26.81
CA THR A 555 -14.22 29.07 28.18
C THR A 555 -13.42 30.38 28.18
N GLU A 556 -12.29 30.43 27.49
CA GLU A 556 -11.45 31.63 27.46
C GLU A 556 -12.10 32.80 26.68
N ILE A 557 -12.81 32.51 25.58
CA ILE A 557 -13.59 33.54 24.87
C ILE A 557 -14.65 34.14 25.79
N PHE A 558 -15.36 33.31 26.55
CA PHE A 558 -16.37 33.78 27.49
C PHE A 558 -15.78 34.61 28.64
N LYS A 559 -14.58 34.26 29.13
CA LYS A 559 -13.86 35.08 30.12
C LYS A 559 -13.52 36.48 29.59
N LEU A 560 -13.07 36.58 28.33
CA LEU A 560 -12.80 37.87 27.68
C LEU A 560 -14.08 38.70 27.56
N MET A 561 -15.20 38.05 27.19
CA MET A 561 -16.52 38.70 27.12
C MET A 561 -16.98 39.21 28.49
N LEU A 562 -16.73 38.47 29.59
CA LEU A 562 -17.08 38.89 30.95
C LEU A 562 -16.17 40.02 31.48
N ALA A 563 -14.90 40.00 31.10
CA ALA A 563 -13.95 41.05 31.47
C ALA A 563 -14.19 42.37 30.71
N GLY A 564 -15.02 42.35 29.65
CA GLY A 564 -15.19 43.49 28.74
C GLY A 564 -13.91 43.80 27.95
N ASP A 565 -13.01 42.82 27.78
CA ASP A 565 -11.72 43.01 27.11
C ASP A 565 -11.90 43.01 25.58
N ALA A 566 -12.28 44.17 25.06
CA ALA A 566 -12.52 44.36 23.64
C ALA A 566 -11.28 44.12 22.78
N ALA A 567 -10.10 44.54 23.26
CA ALA A 567 -8.85 44.40 22.54
C ALA A 567 -8.41 42.93 22.46
N GLY A 568 -8.43 42.23 23.60
CA GLY A 568 -8.07 40.81 23.66
C GLY A 568 -9.04 39.92 22.89
N LEU A 569 -10.36 40.20 22.97
CA LEU A 569 -11.36 39.45 22.19
C LEU A 569 -11.18 39.67 20.69
N ARG A 570 -10.99 40.93 20.25
CA ARG A 570 -10.75 41.25 18.84
C ARG A 570 -9.49 40.55 18.33
N GLN A 571 -8.37 40.69 19.03
CA GLN A 571 -7.10 40.06 18.63
C GLN A 571 -7.28 38.56 18.43
N ARG A 572 -7.85 37.86 19.41
CA ARG A 572 -8.04 36.41 19.36
C ARG A 572 -8.92 35.95 18.19
N ILE A 573 -10.03 36.64 17.94
CA ILE A 573 -10.96 36.29 16.86
C ILE A 573 -10.34 36.55 15.48
N TYR A 574 -9.59 37.64 15.32
CA TYR A 574 -8.91 37.97 14.07
C TYR A 574 -7.71 37.06 13.78
N GLU A 575 -6.93 36.68 14.80
CA GLU A 575 -5.87 35.67 14.63
C GLU A 575 -6.46 34.33 14.18
N ALA A 576 -7.57 33.89 14.78
CA ALA A 576 -8.27 32.69 14.35
C ALA A 576 -8.79 32.81 12.92
N ARG A 577 -9.38 33.95 12.54
CA ARG A 577 -9.79 34.24 11.17
C ARG A 577 -8.63 34.07 10.19
N ASP A 578 -7.49 34.71 10.47
CA ASP A 578 -6.35 34.75 9.55
C ASP A 578 -5.71 33.38 9.37
N ILE A 579 -5.67 32.56 10.42
CA ILE A 579 -5.19 31.17 10.35
C ILE A 579 -6.11 30.30 9.48
N VAL A 580 -7.43 30.47 9.62
CA VAL A 580 -8.42 29.59 8.97
C VAL A 580 -8.71 30.03 7.54
N PHE A 581 -8.95 31.32 7.33
CA PHE A 581 -9.45 31.94 6.09
C PHE A 581 -8.39 32.74 5.32
N GLY A 582 -7.21 32.96 5.91
CA GLY A 582 -6.16 33.80 5.33
C GLY A 582 -6.33 35.29 5.65
N ALA A 583 -5.22 36.00 5.76
CA ALA A 583 -5.23 37.44 5.98
C ALA A 583 -5.64 38.19 4.69
N PRO A 584 -6.39 39.31 4.79
CA PRO A 584 -6.72 40.14 3.64
C PRO A 584 -5.46 40.58 2.89
N GLY A 585 -5.33 40.21 1.61
CA GLY A 585 -4.22 40.61 0.74
C GLY A 585 -2.96 39.74 0.74
N GLN A 586 -2.92 38.60 1.46
CA GLN A 586 -1.80 37.64 1.31
C GLN A 586 -1.98 36.75 0.06
N ASN A 587 -1.20 37.03 -0.98
CA ASN A 587 -1.03 36.20 -2.19
C ASN A 587 -0.27 34.89 -1.89
N ASN A 588 -0.89 33.95 -1.19
CA ASN A 588 -0.31 32.62 -0.97
C ASN A 588 -0.79 31.62 -2.04
N GLY A 589 -0.42 31.83 -3.31
CA GLY A 589 -0.50 30.83 -4.41
C GLY A 589 -1.88 30.24 -4.77
N ALA A 590 -2.92 30.46 -3.96
CA ALA A 590 -4.31 30.09 -4.22
C ALA A 590 -4.97 31.20 -5.06
N GLN A 591 -4.49 31.38 -6.30
CA GLN A 591 -5.22 32.17 -7.28
C GLN A 591 -6.61 31.55 -7.50
N ASN A 592 -7.64 32.39 -7.51
CA ASN A 592 -9.01 32.10 -7.96
C ASN A 592 -9.72 30.90 -7.30
N ARG A 593 -9.91 30.93 -5.97
CA ARG A 593 -10.99 30.12 -5.37
C ARG A 593 -12.29 30.92 -5.31
N ALA A 594 -13.28 30.49 -6.10
CA ALA A 594 -14.66 30.90 -5.91
C ALA A 594 -15.09 30.57 -4.46
N PRO A 595 -15.91 31.41 -3.80
CA PRO A 595 -16.49 31.08 -2.50
C PRO A 595 -17.16 29.70 -2.53
N ILE A 596 -17.11 28.96 -1.42
CA ILE A 596 -17.68 27.59 -1.32
C ILE A 596 -19.17 27.55 -1.71
N LEU A 597 -19.87 28.67 -1.58
CA LEU A 597 -21.25 28.85 -2.05
C LEU A 597 -21.31 29.91 -3.15
N LEU A 598 -22.00 29.57 -4.24
CA LEU A 598 -22.34 30.44 -5.36
C LEU A 598 -23.50 31.38 -4.98
N SER A 599 -23.21 32.69 -4.96
CA SER A 599 -24.12 33.85 -4.96
C SER A 599 -25.09 34.05 -3.78
N GLU A 600 -25.16 35.31 -3.33
CA GLU A 600 -26.08 35.85 -2.32
C GLU A 600 -27.56 35.47 -2.61
N ASP A 601 -27.93 35.39 -3.88
CA ASP A 601 -29.30 35.12 -4.34
C ASP A 601 -29.87 33.75 -3.94
N ILE A 602 -29.03 32.73 -3.69
CA ILE A 602 -29.50 31.38 -3.31
C ILE A 602 -29.82 31.31 -1.81
N LEU A 603 -29.02 32.00 -0.98
CA LEU A 603 -29.28 32.11 0.45
C LEU A 603 -30.49 33.02 0.71
N ASP A 604 -30.64 34.09 -0.07
CA ASP A 604 -31.73 35.07 0.09
C ASP A 604 -33.08 34.62 -0.56
N ARG A 605 -33.08 33.68 -1.52
CA ARG A 605 -34.33 33.18 -2.16
C ARG A 605 -35.22 32.37 -1.22
N GLU A 606 -34.66 31.79 -0.17
CA GLU A 606 -35.36 30.94 0.81
C GLU A 606 -35.24 31.46 2.26
N LEU A 607 -34.39 32.47 2.52
CA LEU A 607 -34.16 33.01 3.87
C LEU A 607 -34.26 34.55 3.88
N ALA A 608 -35.07 35.08 4.78
CA ALA A 608 -35.25 36.52 5.01
C ALA A 608 -33.92 37.23 5.37
N PRO A 609 -33.81 38.56 5.15
CA PRO A 609 -32.56 39.31 5.24
C PRO A 609 -31.83 39.15 6.58
N LEU A 610 -30.51 39.06 6.50
CA LEU A 610 -29.58 38.72 7.58
C LEU A 610 -29.54 39.79 8.69
N SER A 611 -29.93 39.42 9.92
CA SER A 611 -29.55 40.13 11.15
C SER A 611 -28.20 39.64 11.67
N PRO A 612 -27.37 40.49 12.31
CA PRO A 612 -26.05 40.11 12.79
C PRO A 612 -26.14 39.15 13.99
N GLY A 613 -25.93 37.85 13.75
CA GLY A 613 -25.87 36.82 14.79
C GLY A 613 -24.45 36.62 15.36
N HIS A 614 -24.36 36.16 16.62
CA HIS A 614 -23.10 35.93 17.32
C HIS A 614 -22.25 34.83 16.65
N GLY A 615 -21.11 35.24 16.10
CA GLY A 615 -20.07 34.37 15.57
C GLY A 615 -19.37 33.57 16.67
N ARG A 616 -19.67 32.28 16.79
CA ARG A 616 -18.94 31.35 17.65
C ARG A 616 -18.57 30.11 16.88
N LEU A 617 -17.40 30.14 16.26
CA LEU A 617 -16.60 28.95 16.02
C LEU A 617 -15.22 29.41 15.54
N LEU A 618 -14.23 28.56 15.75
CA LEU A 618 -12.83 28.64 15.29
C LEU A 618 -11.86 29.16 16.36
N GLY A 619 -11.20 28.18 16.97
CA GLY A 619 -10.08 28.34 17.88
C GLY A 619 -9.31 27.02 17.99
N THR A 620 -8.82 26.49 16.86
CA THR A 620 -7.92 25.33 16.83
C THR A 620 -6.68 25.63 15.95
N PRO A 621 -5.44 25.73 16.51
CA PRO A 621 -4.31 26.38 15.82
C PRO A 621 -3.55 25.56 14.76
N ARG A 622 -4.08 24.45 14.25
CA ARG A 622 -3.32 23.52 13.36
C ARG A 622 -4.14 22.89 12.23
N VAL A 623 -5.29 23.46 11.89
CA VAL A 623 -6.19 22.87 10.88
C VAL A 623 -5.90 23.50 9.52
N LYS A 624 -5.83 22.68 8.46
CA LYS A 624 -5.93 23.12 7.06
C LYS A 624 -7.38 22.88 6.58
N PRO A 625 -8.35 23.68 7.04
CA PRO A 625 -9.77 23.36 6.94
C PRO A 625 -10.19 23.17 5.49
N PHE A 626 -9.78 24.05 4.58
CA PHE A 626 -10.15 23.96 3.17
C PHE A 626 -9.66 22.68 2.49
N VAL A 627 -8.39 22.29 2.71
CA VAL A 627 -7.85 21.03 2.17
C VAL A 627 -8.61 19.85 2.73
N HIS A 628 -8.88 19.83 4.03
CA HIS A 628 -9.61 18.74 4.67
C HIS A 628 -11.09 18.69 4.25
N LEU A 629 -11.71 19.83 3.94
CA LEU A 629 -13.10 19.91 3.49
C LEU A 629 -13.25 19.47 2.02
N ASP A 630 -12.29 19.80 1.16
CA ASP A 630 -12.27 19.29 -0.22
C ASP A 630 -12.09 17.77 -0.25
N LEU A 631 -11.27 17.24 0.66
CA LEU A 631 -11.03 15.81 0.80
C LEU A 631 -12.24 15.08 1.39
N ALA A 632 -12.84 15.58 2.48
CA ALA A 632 -13.67 14.76 3.36
C ALA A 632 -14.97 15.41 3.88
N ALA A 633 -15.33 16.62 3.44
CA ALA A 633 -16.57 17.25 3.92
C ALA A 633 -17.80 16.68 3.25
N THR A 634 -18.83 16.42 4.05
CA THR A 634 -20.19 16.21 3.55
C THR A 634 -20.79 17.55 3.08
N PRO A 635 -21.81 17.54 2.20
CA PRO A 635 -22.45 18.76 1.72
C PRO A 635 -22.89 19.73 2.83
N ILE A 636 -23.39 19.19 3.96
CA ILE A 636 -23.79 19.99 5.12
C ILE A 636 -22.60 20.69 5.77
N PHE A 637 -21.46 20.02 5.93
CA PHE A 637 -20.27 20.65 6.50
C PHE A 637 -19.68 21.70 5.57
N ARG A 638 -19.75 21.49 4.25
CA ARG A 638 -19.38 22.52 3.27
C ARG A 638 -20.28 23.76 3.40
N MET A 639 -21.59 23.56 3.53
CA MET A 639 -22.53 24.66 3.75
C MET A 639 -22.20 25.42 5.05
N TRP A 640 -22.01 24.70 6.16
CA TRP A 640 -21.65 25.32 7.44
C TRP A 640 -20.39 26.17 7.35
N ILE A 641 -19.32 25.65 6.75
CA ILE A 641 -18.08 26.41 6.59
C ILE A 641 -18.24 27.56 5.60
N GLY A 642 -19.01 27.40 4.52
CA GLY A 642 -19.31 28.49 3.59
C GLY A 642 -20.05 29.64 4.27
N VAL A 643 -21.01 29.33 5.14
CA VAL A 643 -21.72 30.35 5.93
C VAL A 643 -20.82 30.97 7.00
N ALA A 644 -19.94 30.20 7.63
CA ALA A 644 -18.95 30.74 8.56
C ALA A 644 -17.96 31.67 7.84
N GLU A 645 -17.44 31.24 6.68
CA GLU A 645 -16.55 32.03 5.82
C GLU A 645 -17.17 33.39 5.46
N TYR A 646 -18.48 33.40 5.19
CA TYR A 646 -19.22 34.63 4.91
C TYR A 646 -19.20 35.64 6.09
N LEU A 647 -19.35 35.18 7.34
CA LEU A 647 -19.20 36.04 8.52
C LEU A 647 -17.75 36.54 8.67
N PHE A 648 -16.78 35.64 8.52
CA PHE A 648 -15.38 35.93 8.80
C PHE A 648 -14.67 36.73 7.71
N ARG A 649 -15.18 36.74 6.47
CA ARG A 649 -14.67 37.57 5.38
C ARG A 649 -15.16 39.03 5.43
N SER A 650 -16.29 39.31 6.08
CA SER A 650 -16.78 40.68 6.26
C SER A 650 -16.26 41.27 7.57
N GLN A 651 -15.35 42.23 7.46
CA GLN A 651 -14.80 42.93 8.64
C GLN A 651 -15.91 43.60 9.46
N GLU A 652 -16.88 44.23 8.79
CA GLU A 652 -18.02 44.91 9.43
C GLU A 652 -18.87 43.94 10.26
N ARG A 653 -19.24 42.78 9.69
CA ARG A 653 -20.06 41.78 10.39
C ARG A 653 -19.29 41.14 11.55
N LEU A 654 -18.01 40.86 11.36
CA LEU A 654 -17.16 40.31 12.41
C LEU A 654 -17.01 41.29 13.58
N ASP A 655 -16.85 42.58 13.28
CA ASP A 655 -16.77 43.64 14.29
C ASP A 655 -18.09 43.84 15.02
N ALA A 656 -19.22 43.79 14.30
CA ALA A 656 -20.56 43.81 14.90
C ALA A 656 -20.78 42.61 15.84
N ALA A 657 -20.36 41.41 15.45
CA ALA A 657 -20.46 40.21 16.28
C ALA A 657 -19.58 40.30 17.55
N ILE A 658 -18.37 40.85 17.45
CA ILE A 658 -17.49 41.10 18.61
C ILE A 658 -18.13 42.13 19.55
N HIS A 659 -18.68 43.21 19.00
CA HIS A 659 -19.37 44.24 19.77
C HIS A 659 -20.59 43.67 20.50
N ALA A 660 -21.44 42.91 19.80
CA ALA A 660 -22.59 42.24 20.40
C ALA A 660 -22.16 41.25 21.50
N ALA A 661 -21.07 40.50 21.30
CA ALA A 661 -20.54 39.58 22.31
C ALA A 661 -20.05 40.29 23.59
N LEU A 662 -19.58 41.54 23.50
CA LEU A 662 -19.09 42.30 24.64
C LEU A 662 -20.24 43.01 25.38
N TYR A 663 -21.12 43.67 24.63
CA TYR A 663 -22.05 44.65 25.19
C TYR A 663 -23.51 44.19 25.24
N GLU A 664 -23.92 43.23 24.42
CA GLU A 664 -25.26 42.66 24.53
C GLU A 664 -25.28 41.60 25.63
N THR A 665 -26.15 41.81 26.61
CA THR A 665 -26.31 40.91 27.76
C THR A 665 -27.50 39.97 27.63
N SER A 666 -28.39 40.21 26.65
CA SER A 666 -29.57 39.38 26.36
C SER A 666 -29.23 37.90 26.16
N HIS A 667 -28.07 37.62 25.55
CA HIS A 667 -27.62 36.26 25.25
C HIS A 667 -26.68 35.67 26.31
N ARG A 668 -26.28 36.44 27.34
CA ARG A 668 -25.21 36.03 28.25
C ARG A 668 -25.54 34.77 29.07
N SER A 669 -26.83 34.55 29.33
CA SER A 669 -27.32 33.32 29.97
C SER A 669 -27.11 32.09 29.08
N ASP A 670 -27.46 32.20 27.80
CA ASP A 670 -27.28 31.11 26.82
C ASP A 670 -25.80 30.81 26.60
N ASP A 671 -24.95 31.84 26.65
CA ASP A 671 -23.50 31.74 26.53
C ASP A 671 -22.88 30.93 27.68
N LEU A 672 -23.39 31.11 28.89
CA LEU A 672 -22.98 30.35 30.07
C LEU A 672 -23.34 28.87 29.90
N GLU A 673 -24.58 28.57 29.52
CA GLU A 673 -25.03 27.20 29.27
C GLU A 673 -24.21 26.53 28.15
N PHE A 674 -23.82 27.27 27.12
CA PHE A 674 -22.92 26.77 26.07
C PHE A 674 -21.53 26.41 26.61
N VAL A 675 -20.92 27.26 27.44
CA VAL A 675 -19.60 26.96 28.05
C VAL A 675 -19.67 25.75 28.98
N ILE A 676 -20.73 25.65 29.79
CA ILE A 676 -20.97 24.50 30.67
C ILE A 676 -21.18 23.22 29.83
N GLY A 677 -21.99 23.30 28.78
CA GLY A 677 -22.23 22.23 27.83
C GLY A 677 -20.94 21.73 27.17
N ALA A 678 -20.08 22.65 26.71
CA ALA A 678 -18.82 22.32 26.05
C ALA A 678 -17.87 21.57 26.98
N ARG A 679 -17.76 22.03 28.23
CA ARG A 679 -16.97 21.38 29.28
C ARG A 679 -17.54 20.00 29.63
N GLY A 680 -18.85 19.88 29.76
CA GLY A 680 -19.51 18.61 30.06
C GLY A 680 -19.29 17.57 28.95
N TRP A 681 -19.37 17.97 27.68
CA TRP A 681 -19.06 17.07 26.56
C TRP A 681 -17.58 16.68 26.51
N SER A 682 -16.65 17.64 26.70
CA SER A 682 -15.21 17.34 26.79
C SER A 682 -14.90 16.32 27.90
N GLN A 683 -15.45 16.53 29.09
CA GLN A 683 -15.28 15.61 30.23
C GLN A 683 -15.86 14.23 29.93
N CYS A 684 -17.09 14.18 29.42
CA CYS A 684 -17.75 12.93 29.03
C CYS A 684 -16.89 12.10 28.06
N ILE A 685 -16.30 12.77 27.06
CA ILE A 685 -15.43 12.12 26.06
C ILE A 685 -14.10 11.69 26.68
N SER A 686 -13.53 12.49 27.58
CA SER A 686 -12.27 12.17 28.27
C SER A 686 -12.36 10.92 29.14
N PHE A 687 -13.53 10.62 29.72
CA PHE A 687 -13.77 9.40 30.48
C PHE A 687 -13.84 8.14 29.60
N GLY A 688 -14.10 8.30 28.29
CA GLY A 688 -14.16 7.20 27.35
C GLY A 688 -15.32 6.20 27.55
N SER A 689 -16.32 6.55 28.36
CA SER A 689 -17.49 5.70 28.62
C SER A 689 -18.57 5.94 27.57
N PHE A 690 -18.86 4.90 26.78
CA PHE A 690 -19.95 4.91 25.80
C PHE A 690 -21.32 5.03 26.46
N GLU A 691 -21.53 4.39 27.62
CA GLU A 691 -22.82 4.47 28.32
C GLU A 691 -23.07 5.89 28.87
N LEU A 692 -22.06 6.54 29.44
CA LEU A 692 -22.18 7.93 29.89
C LEU A 692 -22.49 8.88 28.71
N TYR A 693 -21.84 8.66 27.57
CA TYR A 693 -22.12 9.43 26.35
C TYR A 693 -23.57 9.24 25.90
N LYS A 694 -24.04 7.99 25.86
CA LYS A 694 -25.40 7.63 25.50
C LYS A 694 -26.43 8.31 26.41
N GLU A 695 -26.26 8.21 27.73
CA GLU A 695 -27.18 8.84 28.69
C GLU A 695 -27.26 10.36 28.46
N ARG A 696 -26.11 11.03 28.34
CA ARG A 696 -26.06 12.48 28.08
C ARG A 696 -26.70 12.87 26.74
N PHE A 697 -26.43 12.09 25.69
CA PHE A 697 -27.00 12.32 24.36
C PHE A 697 -28.51 12.15 24.38
N MET A 698 -29.00 11.02 24.91
CA MET A 698 -30.42 10.67 24.92
C MET A 698 -31.23 11.61 25.81
N HIS A 699 -30.67 12.05 26.95
CA HIS A 699 -31.30 13.06 27.80
C HIS A 699 -31.55 14.37 27.04
N THR A 700 -30.57 14.82 26.26
CA THR A 700 -30.74 16.03 25.43
C THR A 700 -31.67 15.76 24.26
N ALA A 701 -31.58 14.60 23.61
CA ALA A 701 -32.41 14.22 22.47
C ALA A 701 -33.90 14.19 22.82
N ALA A 702 -34.26 13.70 24.01
CA ALA A 702 -35.65 13.62 24.48
C ALA A 702 -36.34 14.98 24.49
N PHE A 703 -35.60 16.07 24.77
CA PHE A 703 -36.15 17.43 24.71
C PHE A 703 -36.60 17.82 23.30
N PHE A 704 -35.87 17.38 22.26
CA PHE A 704 -36.13 17.74 20.86
C PHE A 704 -36.98 16.72 20.09
N GLU A 705 -37.40 15.62 20.72
CA GLU A 705 -38.04 14.48 20.05
C GLU A 705 -39.26 14.91 19.20
N SER A 706 -40.09 15.80 19.75
CA SER A 706 -41.27 16.35 19.06
C SER A 706 -40.96 17.19 17.81
N ARG A 707 -39.70 17.51 17.54
CA ARG A 707 -39.25 18.37 16.42
C ARG A 707 -38.47 17.60 15.35
N PHE A 708 -38.14 16.33 15.59
CA PHE A 708 -37.30 15.57 14.66
C PHE A 708 -37.95 15.31 13.30
N GLU A 709 -39.27 15.11 13.26
CA GLU A 709 -39.96 14.82 11.99
C GLU A 709 -39.91 16.02 11.04
N ASP A 710 -40.22 17.21 11.54
CA ASP A 710 -40.19 18.45 10.77
C ASP A 710 -38.76 18.83 10.38
N ALA A 711 -37.80 18.69 11.31
CA ALA A 711 -36.39 18.94 11.02
C ALA A 711 -35.81 18.01 9.95
N THR A 712 -36.28 16.75 9.92
CA THR A 712 -35.84 15.78 8.90
C THR A 712 -36.36 16.14 7.52
N LYS A 713 -37.61 16.64 7.42
CA LYS A 713 -38.19 17.12 6.15
C LYS A 713 -37.42 18.34 5.62
N VAL A 714 -37.23 19.36 6.48
CA VAL A 714 -36.50 20.59 6.12
C VAL A 714 -35.05 20.30 5.76
N GLY A 715 -34.35 19.50 6.57
CA GLY A 715 -32.96 19.14 6.34
C GLY A 715 -32.75 18.35 5.04
N SER A 716 -33.70 17.50 4.64
CA SER A 716 -33.63 16.76 3.37
C SER A 716 -33.86 17.68 2.17
N ALA A 717 -34.82 18.60 2.26
CA ALA A 717 -35.09 19.59 1.22
C ALA A 717 -33.88 20.53 0.98
N MET A 718 -33.23 21.00 2.05
CA MET A 718 -32.02 21.83 1.95
C MET A 718 -30.88 21.13 1.22
N ILE A 719 -30.63 19.85 1.52
CA ILE A 719 -29.56 19.08 0.86
C ILE A 719 -29.85 18.88 -0.62
N GLN A 720 -31.10 18.56 -0.95
CA GLN A 720 -31.51 18.39 -2.34
C GLN A 720 -31.28 19.67 -3.15
N ALA A 721 -31.70 20.83 -2.62
CA ALA A 721 -31.47 22.12 -3.26
C ALA A 721 -29.96 22.46 -3.45
N ILE A 722 -29.12 22.07 -2.49
CA ILE A 722 -27.65 22.26 -2.60
C ILE A 722 -27.04 21.32 -3.64
N MET A 723 -27.52 20.07 -3.70
CA MET A 723 -27.06 19.12 -4.71
C MET A 723 -27.45 19.59 -6.12
N ASP A 724 -28.70 20.04 -6.29
CA ASP A 724 -29.23 20.51 -7.58
C ASP A 724 -28.52 21.80 -8.08
N SER A 725 -28.13 22.70 -7.17
CA SER A 725 -27.38 23.92 -7.52
C SER A 725 -25.90 23.67 -7.84
N SER A 726 -25.29 22.63 -7.27
CA SER A 726 -23.91 22.25 -7.60
C SER A 726 -23.78 21.67 -9.01
N THR A 727 -24.78 20.95 -9.51
CA THR A 727 -24.83 20.38 -10.87
C THR A 727 -24.90 21.42 -11.99
N ASP A 728 -25.48 22.60 -11.74
CA ASP A 728 -25.54 23.68 -12.73
C ASP A 728 -24.20 24.41 -12.92
N SER A 729 -23.27 24.29 -11.96
CA SER A 729 -21.96 24.95 -12.03
C SER A 729 -20.91 24.18 -12.85
N ASP A 730 -21.03 22.84 -12.92
CA ASP A 730 -20.11 21.98 -13.66
C ASP A 730 -20.34 22.01 -15.19
N THR A 731 -21.45 22.57 -15.67
CA THR A 731 -21.72 22.74 -17.11
C THR A 731 -21.06 23.99 -17.72
N LYS A 732 -20.40 24.85 -16.91
CA LYS A 732 -19.79 26.11 -17.37
C LYS A 732 -18.26 26.13 -17.43
N PHE A 733 -17.56 25.02 -17.17
CA PHE A 733 -16.13 24.94 -17.41
C PHE A 733 -15.84 24.34 -18.79
N PRO A 734 -15.09 25.03 -19.68
CA PRO A 734 -14.69 24.44 -20.94
C PRO A 734 -13.72 23.29 -20.67
N LYS A 735 -13.98 22.13 -21.27
CA LYS A 735 -13.07 20.98 -21.26
C LYS A 735 -11.71 21.43 -21.82
N SER A 736 -10.67 21.41 -20.99
CA SER A 736 -9.26 21.44 -21.41
C SER A 736 -8.64 20.07 -21.22
#